data_AF-A0A7U4DYL0-F1
#
_entry.id   AF-A0A7U4DYL0-F1
#
_cell.length_a   1.000
_cell.length_b   1.000
_cell.length_c   1.000
_cell.angle_alpha   90.00
_cell.angle_beta   90.00
_cell.angle_gamma   90.00
#
_symmetry.space_group_name_H-M   'P 1'
#
loop_
_entity.id
_entity.type
_entity.pdbx_description
1 polymer ?
#
loop_
_entity_poly.entity_id
_entity_poly.type
_entity_poly.pdbx_seq_one_letter_code
_entity_poly.pdbx_strand_id
1 'polypeptide(L)'
;MSPRFSVNHSGGKRPFDALPLVAGSAALYDLGQALQVVQSGDEAHLCAVGEALPSAEAKPIGTLPAVTEAELGDGSFCRDYGVRMAYYAGAMANGIHSEAMAIALGQQKILGIFGAGGLDIPRIAQAIATLRQHLPDGPFGINLLHNPGNPAWEMACVQLCLEHQVTIVEASAYINLSPALVCYRACGLTRGRDGTIARRNRIIAKVSRREVAQCFLRPAPENILKKLLADNLINAEQAELARQVPMADDITVEGDSGGHTDQGTLACIFRSVVQLRDDIERESGHRHRVRIGAAGGIGTPHAVRAAFALGAAYVVTGSINQACVEAGTSDAAKQMLGRVRIGDVATAPSADMFEMGAKVQVLKQGSMYPVRAQKLYALYKQYEGLAALPADDVAQLEKQIFRQPLANVWQETVAYFQRCGRPEVIEKALQQPKKQMALVFQWYLGQSSRWAIQGEAGREMDYQIWCGSAMGAMNEWLQGTPLEDPAQRHVAELAHLLMSGAAWLTRTALLELMHIALPDTLGRYSPFNLTVGSESQSARQSLSILSSSCKQTENAQNMDASTKLSLDVSKNFYKKCWDLLPGGTHYNFGDPERPLVIPFNRGRNSRVWDLDGNEHLDLFCKFGALFVGHHNEAYNAALMDYMGKVTSVDTCDLEVEVCETLVKHIPSAEMVRFCLSGTEAVQNALRLARGFTGKNRFIRFHGHYHGNADNIMGWRKKQDLSYPVPEQFKGDLLDTWGRATGAIADQSFMLPWNDIEVLTATIERYHDEIAAVLMEPICINGGGIFPREGYLEKAKALCEKYNIVLIFDEIITGVRLGLGGAQQLLGVTPHLSTFGKALGGGSMPISAIVGRRDIMNLYTRGKVIHAGTFNGYPLGLAAIKATFSLIEQDPGCYERMAGFTRQISNIFVKAAESVELPLVVQGMPTALVYHSQNSPVDRSEGYSDKVKFCDIIIREISKRYGIQFSPLSRIYANMLMSQDDVQFFEERIYDAMANARKIIDITFKEGVDA
;
A
#
# COMPACT_ATOMS: atom_id res chain seq x y z
N MET A 1 -14.48 5.86 -26.30
CA MET A 1 -14.02 4.79 -25.38
C MET A 1 -15.14 4.57 -24.37
N SER A 2 -15.69 3.35 -24.31
CA SER A 2 -16.80 2.99 -23.41
C SER A 2 -16.36 3.08 -21.93
N PRO A 3 -17.15 3.71 -21.03
CA PRO A 3 -16.79 3.91 -19.63
C PRO A 3 -17.14 2.68 -18.77
N ARG A 4 -16.59 1.49 -19.07
CA ARG A 4 -17.18 0.23 -18.52
C ARG A 4 -16.19 -0.87 -18.10
N PHE A 5 -15.08 -0.54 -17.45
CA PHE A 5 -14.21 -1.55 -16.78
C PHE A 5 -13.98 -1.25 -15.29
N SER A 6 -14.74 -0.31 -14.71
CA SER A 6 -14.50 0.13 -13.34
C SER A 6 -15.41 -0.59 -12.35
N VAL A 7 -14.80 -1.24 -11.35
CA VAL A 7 -15.47 -1.74 -10.14
C VAL A 7 -16.07 -0.63 -9.26
N ASN A 8 -15.92 0.65 -9.64
CA ASN A 8 -16.41 1.81 -8.91
C ASN A 8 -17.87 2.20 -9.26
N HIS A 9 -18.58 1.41 -10.07
CA HIS A 9 -20.00 1.62 -10.32
C HIS A 9 -20.85 0.93 -9.24
N SER A 10 -21.13 1.66 -8.16
CA SER A 10 -22.15 1.27 -7.18
C SER A 10 -23.43 2.09 -7.40
N GLY A 11 -24.51 1.40 -7.77
CA GLY A 11 -25.91 1.77 -7.54
C GLY A 11 -26.34 3.23 -7.72
N GLY A 12 -27.08 3.52 -8.81
CA GLY A 12 -27.93 4.72 -8.85
C GLY A 12 -28.46 5.08 -10.24
N LYS A 13 -27.63 4.97 -11.28
CA LYS A 13 -28.06 5.11 -12.68
C LYS A 13 -27.25 4.14 -13.54
N ARG A 14 -27.97 3.27 -14.26
CA ARG A 14 -27.39 2.43 -15.33
C ARG A 14 -26.58 3.35 -16.25
N PRO A 15 -25.47 2.89 -16.85
CA PRO A 15 -24.97 3.58 -18.03
C PRO A 15 -26.17 3.73 -18.97
N PHE A 16 -26.42 4.93 -19.50
CA PHE A 16 -27.65 5.30 -20.20
C PHE A 16 -28.06 4.36 -21.37
N ASP A 17 -27.23 3.37 -21.73
CA ASP A 17 -27.38 2.47 -22.88
C ASP A 17 -26.95 1.00 -22.57
N ALA A 18 -27.24 0.41 -21.40
CA ALA A 18 -26.94 -1.01 -21.13
C ALA A 18 -28.21 -1.85 -21.01
N LEU A 19 -28.30 -2.95 -21.79
CA LEU A 19 -29.46 -3.85 -21.75
C LEU A 19 -29.34 -4.82 -20.56
N PRO A 20 -30.29 -4.86 -19.62
CA PRO A 20 -30.30 -5.84 -18.54
C PRO A 20 -30.49 -7.26 -19.09
N LEU A 21 -29.66 -8.20 -18.63
CA LEU A 21 -29.87 -9.63 -18.86
C LEU A 21 -30.98 -10.14 -17.93
N VAL A 22 -32.13 -10.49 -18.49
CA VAL A 22 -33.33 -10.88 -17.71
C VAL A 22 -33.67 -12.36 -17.82
N ALA A 23 -33.19 -13.07 -18.85
CA ALA A 23 -33.44 -14.50 -19.04
C ALA A 23 -32.24 -15.24 -19.64
N GLY A 24 -32.16 -16.55 -19.38
CA GLY A 24 -31.09 -17.42 -19.91
C GLY A 24 -29.77 -17.34 -19.13
N SER A 25 -29.74 -16.67 -17.96
CA SER A 25 -28.54 -16.58 -17.12
C SER A 25 -28.01 -17.93 -16.65
N ALA A 26 -28.88 -18.94 -16.47
CA ALA A 26 -28.48 -20.31 -16.15
C ALA A 26 -27.61 -20.95 -17.26
N ALA A 27 -27.82 -20.56 -18.52
CA ALA A 27 -27.04 -21.08 -19.64
C ALA A 27 -25.57 -20.62 -19.60
N LEU A 28 -25.24 -19.55 -18.86
CA LEU A 28 -23.84 -19.12 -18.69
C LEU A 28 -22.96 -20.18 -18.01
N TYR A 29 -23.56 -21.06 -17.22
CA TYR A 29 -22.86 -22.14 -16.52
C TYR A 29 -22.59 -23.36 -17.41
N ASP A 30 -23.28 -23.49 -18.55
CA ASP A 30 -22.92 -24.48 -19.58
C ASP A 30 -21.81 -23.91 -20.47
N LEU A 31 -20.58 -24.09 -20.02
CA LEU A 31 -19.36 -23.59 -20.67
C LEU A 31 -19.11 -24.20 -22.05
N GLY A 32 -19.67 -25.38 -22.35
CA GLY A 32 -19.49 -26.09 -23.61
C GLY A 32 -20.47 -25.67 -24.71
N GLN A 33 -21.60 -25.06 -24.34
CA GLN A 33 -22.62 -24.62 -25.30
C GLN A 33 -22.40 -23.17 -25.72
N ALA A 34 -22.21 -22.91 -27.01
CA ALA A 34 -22.20 -21.54 -27.52
C ALA A 34 -23.58 -20.89 -27.35
N LEU A 35 -23.60 -19.62 -26.93
CA LEU A 35 -24.84 -18.88 -26.66
C LEU A 35 -25.01 -17.74 -27.66
N GLN A 36 -26.24 -17.47 -28.07
CA GLN A 36 -26.63 -16.28 -28.80
C GLN A 36 -27.15 -15.24 -27.81
N VAL A 37 -26.67 -14.00 -27.95
CA VAL A 37 -27.13 -12.85 -27.19
C VAL A 37 -28.18 -12.13 -28.02
N VAL A 38 -29.40 -12.06 -27.50
CA VAL A 38 -30.58 -11.59 -28.23
C VAL A 38 -31.19 -10.39 -27.49
N GLN A 39 -31.45 -9.30 -28.23
CA GLN A 39 -32.25 -8.18 -27.75
C GLN A 39 -33.72 -8.47 -27.99
N SER A 40 -34.56 -8.23 -26.99
CA SER A 40 -36.02 -8.14 -27.16
C SER A 40 -36.51 -6.90 -26.43
N GLY A 41 -36.90 -5.86 -27.17
CA GLY A 41 -37.20 -4.55 -26.59
C GLY A 41 -35.99 -3.93 -25.88
N ASP A 42 -36.16 -3.54 -24.62
CA ASP A 42 -35.12 -2.94 -23.77
C ASP A 42 -34.39 -3.98 -22.90
N GLU A 43 -34.47 -5.27 -23.24
CA GLU A 43 -33.91 -6.37 -22.47
C GLU A 43 -33.02 -7.28 -23.32
N ALA A 44 -32.13 -8.02 -22.64
CA ALA A 44 -31.28 -9.03 -23.25
C ALA A 44 -31.58 -10.44 -22.72
N HIS A 45 -31.48 -11.41 -23.64
CA HIS A 45 -31.69 -12.84 -23.39
C HIS A 45 -30.52 -13.65 -23.91
N LEU A 46 -30.25 -14.79 -23.27
CA LEU A 46 -29.32 -15.80 -23.75
C LEU A 46 -30.08 -17.05 -24.20
N CYS A 47 -29.81 -17.50 -25.42
CA CYS A 47 -30.36 -18.72 -25.99
C CYS A 47 -29.22 -19.59 -26.53
N ALA A 48 -29.41 -20.90 -26.66
CA ALA A 48 -28.40 -21.72 -27.32
C ALA A 48 -28.31 -21.36 -28.81
N VAL A 49 -27.11 -21.38 -29.38
CA VAL A 49 -26.95 -21.16 -30.83
C VAL A 49 -27.70 -22.26 -31.58
N GLY A 50 -28.70 -21.87 -32.39
CA GLY A 50 -29.54 -22.79 -33.18
C GLY A 50 -30.96 -22.98 -32.64
N GLU A 51 -31.29 -22.44 -31.47
CA GLU A 51 -32.67 -22.38 -30.97
C GLU A 51 -33.48 -21.26 -31.66
N ALA A 52 -34.80 -21.44 -31.74
CA ALA A 52 -35.69 -20.42 -32.26
C ALA A 52 -35.67 -19.18 -31.35
N LEU A 53 -35.67 -17.99 -31.96
CA LEU A 53 -35.68 -16.74 -31.21
C LEU A 53 -36.95 -16.64 -30.35
N PRO A 54 -36.85 -16.07 -29.14
CA PRO A 54 -37.96 -16.01 -28.18
C PRO A 54 -39.17 -15.21 -28.67
N SER A 55 -39.02 -14.34 -29.66
CA SER A 55 -40.12 -13.62 -30.32
C SER A 55 -39.76 -13.24 -31.75
N ALA A 56 -40.76 -12.88 -32.57
CA ALA A 56 -40.56 -12.40 -33.94
C ALA A 56 -39.88 -11.01 -34.01
N GLU A 57 -39.90 -10.26 -32.91
CA GLU A 57 -39.28 -8.93 -32.78
C GLU A 57 -37.86 -8.98 -32.18
N ALA A 58 -37.41 -10.17 -31.77
CA ALA A 58 -36.11 -10.36 -31.14
C ALA A 58 -34.96 -10.26 -32.16
N LYS A 59 -33.89 -9.53 -31.83
CA LYS A 59 -32.75 -9.27 -32.72
C LYS A 59 -31.44 -9.78 -32.11
N PRO A 60 -30.66 -10.62 -32.82
CA PRO A 60 -29.32 -11.02 -32.38
C PRO A 60 -28.38 -9.81 -32.26
N ILE A 61 -27.69 -9.69 -31.12
CA ILE A 61 -26.68 -8.65 -30.84
C ILE A 61 -25.26 -9.22 -30.96
N GLY A 62 -25.08 -10.50 -30.60
CA GLY A 62 -23.77 -11.15 -30.63
C GLY A 62 -23.85 -12.63 -30.24
N THR A 63 -22.70 -13.26 -30.12
CA THR A 63 -22.57 -14.66 -29.68
C THR A 63 -21.48 -14.78 -28.62
N LEU A 64 -21.74 -15.58 -27.59
CA LEU A 64 -20.73 -16.03 -26.65
C LEU A 64 -20.22 -17.40 -27.14
N PRO A 65 -18.90 -17.53 -27.39
CA PRO A 65 -18.35 -18.82 -27.78
C PRO A 65 -18.44 -19.82 -26.62
N ALA A 66 -18.36 -21.12 -26.94
CA ALA A 66 -17.99 -22.14 -25.96
C ALA A 66 -16.61 -21.77 -25.39
N VAL A 67 -16.51 -21.66 -24.06
CA VAL A 67 -15.25 -21.38 -23.37
C VAL A 67 -15.20 -22.33 -22.19
N THR A 68 -14.56 -23.48 -22.39
CA THR A 68 -14.29 -24.45 -21.33
C THR A 68 -12.87 -24.25 -20.81
N GLU A 69 -12.45 -25.13 -19.90
CA GLU A 69 -11.08 -25.14 -19.36
C GLU A 69 -10.01 -25.35 -20.46
N ALA A 70 -10.38 -26.07 -21.52
CA ALA A 70 -9.46 -26.41 -22.61
C ALA A 70 -9.18 -25.23 -23.55
N GLU A 71 -10.09 -24.26 -23.63
CA GLU A 71 -9.93 -23.06 -24.47
C GLU A 71 -9.11 -21.96 -23.78
N LEU A 72 -8.82 -22.08 -22.48
CA LEU A 72 -7.97 -21.13 -21.76
C LEU A 72 -6.50 -21.50 -21.91
N GLY A 73 -5.68 -20.52 -22.31
CA GLY A 73 -4.24 -20.67 -22.48
C GLY A 73 -3.84 -21.21 -23.86
N ASP A 74 -2.68 -21.85 -23.93
CA ASP A 74 -2.10 -22.35 -25.16
C ASP A 74 -2.33 -23.86 -25.29
N GLY A 75 -3.19 -24.26 -26.24
CA GLY A 75 -3.49 -25.69 -26.47
C GLY A 75 -2.27 -26.53 -26.87
N SER A 76 -1.16 -25.93 -27.30
CA SER A 76 0.10 -26.67 -27.53
C SER A 76 0.75 -27.13 -26.22
N PHE A 77 0.57 -26.40 -25.11
CA PHE A 77 0.99 -26.85 -23.78
C PHE A 77 0.26 -28.15 -23.41
N CYS A 78 -1.07 -28.16 -23.57
CA CYS A 78 -1.91 -29.32 -23.31
C CYS A 78 -1.46 -30.55 -24.11
N ARG A 79 -1.21 -30.39 -25.41
CA ARG A 79 -0.71 -31.47 -26.26
C ARG A 79 0.68 -31.95 -25.87
N ASP A 80 1.59 -31.03 -25.57
CA ASP A 80 2.99 -31.34 -25.28
C ASP A 80 3.18 -32.10 -23.97
N TYR A 81 2.36 -31.80 -22.97
CA TYR A 81 2.42 -32.40 -21.64
C TYR A 81 1.32 -33.45 -21.40
N GLY A 82 0.44 -33.71 -22.37
CA GLY A 82 -0.62 -34.71 -22.24
C GLY A 82 -1.66 -34.36 -21.17
N VAL A 83 -1.96 -33.07 -21.01
CA VAL A 83 -2.92 -32.55 -20.03
C VAL A 83 -4.17 -31.99 -20.71
N ARG A 84 -5.29 -31.91 -19.98
CA ARG A 84 -6.57 -31.42 -20.50
C ARG A 84 -6.77 -29.91 -20.41
N MET A 85 -5.97 -29.24 -19.59
CA MET A 85 -6.09 -27.80 -19.30
C MET A 85 -4.71 -27.16 -19.16
N ALA A 86 -4.59 -25.87 -19.51
CA ALA A 86 -3.34 -25.12 -19.42
C ALA A 86 -3.05 -24.67 -17.98
N TYR A 87 -2.87 -25.65 -17.10
CA TYR A 87 -2.69 -25.50 -15.67
C TYR A 87 -1.69 -26.55 -15.17
N TYR A 88 -0.85 -26.18 -14.21
CA TYR A 88 -0.15 -27.17 -13.40
C TYR A 88 -0.01 -26.74 -11.94
N ALA A 89 0.07 -27.71 -11.04
CA ALA A 89 0.37 -27.47 -9.63
C ALA A 89 1.89 -27.54 -9.41
N GLY A 90 2.47 -26.41 -8.99
CA GLY A 90 3.90 -26.25 -8.81
C GLY A 90 4.48 -27.07 -7.66
N ALA A 91 5.79 -27.29 -7.71
CA ALA A 91 6.48 -28.05 -6.67
C ALA A 91 6.46 -27.32 -5.32
N MET A 92 6.35 -28.12 -4.26
CA MET A 92 6.52 -27.67 -2.87
C MET A 92 7.50 -28.63 -2.20
N ALA A 93 8.63 -28.09 -1.73
CA ALA A 93 9.79 -28.85 -1.27
C ALA A 93 9.48 -29.87 -0.16
N ASN A 94 10.44 -30.76 0.10
CA ASN A 94 10.38 -31.81 1.13
C ASN A 94 9.18 -32.77 0.97
N GLY A 95 8.72 -32.97 -0.27
CA GLY A 95 7.57 -33.84 -0.56
C GLY A 95 6.21 -33.26 -0.14
N ILE A 96 6.12 -31.96 0.15
CA ILE A 96 4.82 -31.29 0.41
C ILE A 96 3.93 -31.40 -0.83
N HIS A 97 4.48 -31.19 -2.03
CA HIS A 97 3.84 -31.70 -3.24
C HIS A 97 4.16 -33.20 -3.32
N SER A 98 3.28 -33.98 -2.71
CA SER A 98 3.44 -35.41 -2.48
C SER A 98 3.16 -36.24 -3.74
N GLU A 99 3.46 -37.53 -3.66
CA GLU A 99 3.02 -38.49 -4.68
C GLU A 99 1.50 -38.53 -4.79
N ALA A 100 0.77 -38.47 -3.66
CA ALA A 100 -0.69 -38.48 -3.66
C ALA A 100 -1.27 -37.29 -4.44
N MET A 101 -0.67 -36.10 -4.28
CA MET A 101 -1.08 -34.89 -5.00
C MET A 101 -0.83 -35.02 -6.49
N ALA A 102 0.37 -35.46 -6.89
CA ALA A 102 0.71 -35.65 -8.30
C ALA A 102 -0.14 -36.76 -8.95
N ILE A 103 -0.47 -37.84 -8.22
CA ILE A 103 -1.38 -38.90 -8.67
C ILE A 103 -2.79 -38.37 -8.88
N ALA A 104 -3.35 -37.66 -7.88
CA ALA A 104 -4.70 -37.10 -7.96
C ALA A 104 -4.87 -36.16 -9.17
N LEU A 105 -3.87 -35.32 -9.43
CA LEU A 105 -3.84 -34.44 -10.61
C LEU A 105 -3.66 -35.22 -11.92
N GLY A 106 -2.68 -36.12 -11.96
CA GLY A 106 -2.35 -36.88 -13.17
C GLY A 106 -3.48 -37.79 -13.64
N GLN A 107 -4.24 -38.38 -12.72
CA GLN A 107 -5.44 -39.17 -13.04
C GLN A 107 -6.52 -38.33 -13.74
N GLN A 108 -6.57 -37.03 -13.44
CA GLN A 108 -7.46 -36.07 -14.10
C GLN A 108 -6.80 -35.39 -15.32
N LYS A 109 -5.64 -35.87 -15.76
CA LYS A 109 -4.81 -35.27 -16.82
C LYS A 109 -4.50 -33.80 -16.54
N ILE A 110 -4.13 -33.50 -15.31
CA ILE A 110 -3.59 -32.20 -14.86
C ILE A 110 -2.13 -32.43 -14.45
N LEU A 111 -1.22 -31.53 -14.81
CA LEU A 111 0.19 -31.69 -14.49
C LEU A 111 0.44 -31.36 -13.00
N GLY A 112 1.01 -32.31 -12.27
CA GLY A 112 1.57 -32.12 -10.92
C GLY A 112 3.07 -32.33 -10.92
N ILE A 113 3.80 -31.50 -10.16
CA ILE A 113 5.26 -31.55 -10.05
C ILE A 113 5.65 -31.99 -8.64
N PHE A 114 6.18 -33.21 -8.51
CA PHE A 114 6.63 -33.74 -7.22
C PHE A 114 7.76 -32.91 -6.60
N GLY A 115 7.63 -32.63 -5.31
CA GLY A 115 8.51 -31.75 -4.55
C GLY A 115 9.81 -32.40 -4.08
N ALA A 116 10.73 -32.71 -5.00
CA ALA A 116 11.98 -33.42 -4.68
C ALA A 116 13.03 -32.59 -3.91
N GLY A 117 12.96 -31.25 -3.96
CA GLY A 117 13.91 -30.37 -3.27
C GLY A 117 13.97 -30.66 -1.76
N GLY A 118 15.17 -30.90 -1.23
CA GLY A 118 15.38 -31.21 0.20
C GLY A 118 15.29 -32.70 0.58
N LEU A 119 14.87 -33.57 -0.34
CA LEU A 119 14.84 -35.02 -0.14
C LEU A 119 16.16 -35.68 -0.56
N ASP A 120 16.47 -36.83 0.03
CA ASP A 120 17.60 -37.66 -0.40
C ASP A 120 17.27 -38.48 -1.67
N ILE A 121 18.32 -38.92 -2.38
CA ILE A 121 18.17 -39.64 -3.64
C ILE A 121 17.31 -40.91 -3.50
N PRO A 122 17.48 -41.76 -2.46
CA PRO A 122 16.62 -42.93 -2.27
C PRO A 122 15.12 -42.59 -2.14
N ARG A 123 14.77 -41.53 -1.40
CA ARG A 123 13.38 -41.09 -1.26
C ARG A 123 12.79 -40.59 -2.58
N ILE A 124 13.58 -39.89 -3.40
CA ILE A 124 13.18 -39.44 -4.75
C ILE A 124 12.97 -40.66 -5.66
N ALA A 125 13.85 -41.67 -5.61
CA ALA A 125 13.72 -42.89 -6.40
C ALA A 125 12.43 -43.65 -6.05
N GLN A 126 12.12 -43.75 -4.76
CA GLN A 126 10.86 -44.31 -4.28
C GLN A 126 9.66 -43.53 -4.82
N ALA A 127 9.68 -42.20 -4.75
CA ALA A 127 8.60 -41.36 -5.27
C ALA A 127 8.37 -41.58 -6.77
N ILE A 128 9.44 -41.59 -7.57
CA ILE A 128 9.36 -41.84 -9.02
C ILE A 128 8.77 -43.23 -9.30
N ALA A 129 9.18 -44.26 -8.57
CA ALA A 129 8.63 -45.59 -8.71
C ALA A 129 7.12 -45.63 -8.41
N THR A 130 6.69 -44.99 -7.32
CA THR A 130 5.26 -44.88 -6.96
C THR A 130 4.46 -44.10 -8.01
N LEU A 131 4.99 -42.97 -8.50
CA LEU A 131 4.34 -42.18 -9.55
C LEU A 131 4.19 -42.98 -10.84
N ARG A 132 5.23 -43.69 -11.26
CA ARG A 132 5.20 -44.56 -12.45
C ARG A 132 4.21 -45.70 -12.33
N GLN A 133 4.07 -46.27 -11.14
CA GLN A 133 3.10 -47.34 -10.90
C GLN A 133 1.66 -46.86 -11.12
N HIS A 134 1.34 -45.63 -10.71
CA HIS A 134 -0.03 -45.08 -10.77
C HIS A 134 -0.29 -44.27 -12.05
N LEU A 135 0.75 -43.71 -12.67
CA LEU A 135 0.72 -42.89 -13.87
C LEU A 135 1.78 -43.38 -14.87
N PRO A 136 1.63 -44.60 -15.43
CA PRO A 136 2.65 -45.19 -16.33
C PRO A 136 2.96 -44.28 -17.53
N ASP A 137 1.92 -43.69 -18.11
CA ASP A 137 1.99 -42.76 -19.26
C ASP A 137 1.99 -41.27 -18.84
N GLY A 138 2.09 -40.98 -17.54
CA GLY A 138 1.93 -39.64 -17.00
C GLY A 138 0.50 -39.07 -17.11
N PRO A 139 0.32 -37.74 -16.96
CA PRO A 139 1.37 -36.73 -16.77
C PRO A 139 1.82 -36.58 -15.31
N PHE A 140 3.13 -36.49 -15.08
CA PHE A 140 3.72 -35.98 -13.84
C PHE A 140 5.12 -35.42 -14.15
N GLY A 141 5.61 -34.51 -13.32
CA GLY A 141 6.99 -34.02 -13.39
C GLY A 141 7.70 -34.12 -12.05
N ILE A 142 9.03 -33.94 -12.09
CA ILE A 142 9.88 -33.90 -10.90
C ILE A 142 10.52 -32.51 -10.79
N ASN A 143 10.51 -31.94 -9.59
CA ASN A 143 11.22 -30.68 -9.35
C ASN A 143 12.73 -30.90 -9.30
N LEU A 144 13.48 -30.12 -10.07
CA LEU A 144 14.93 -30.02 -9.93
C LEU A 144 15.25 -28.66 -9.30
N LEU A 145 15.44 -28.67 -7.99
CA LEU A 145 15.81 -27.48 -7.22
C LEU A 145 17.32 -27.23 -7.38
N HIS A 146 17.70 -26.02 -7.79
CA HIS A 146 19.12 -25.66 -7.92
C HIS A 146 19.80 -25.67 -6.54
N ASN A 147 20.94 -26.35 -6.45
CA ASN A 147 21.76 -26.48 -5.25
C ASN A 147 23.25 -26.34 -5.61
N PRO A 148 23.75 -25.10 -5.76
CA PRO A 148 25.16 -24.87 -6.10
C PRO A 148 26.13 -25.37 -5.02
N GLY A 149 25.64 -25.55 -3.78
CA GLY A 149 26.41 -26.13 -2.68
C GLY A 149 26.49 -27.67 -2.70
N ASN A 150 25.76 -28.33 -3.60
CA ASN A 150 25.77 -29.78 -3.80
C ASN A 150 25.44 -30.17 -5.27
N PRO A 151 26.32 -29.86 -6.23
CA PRO A 151 26.10 -30.18 -7.64
C PRO A 151 26.02 -31.68 -7.94
N ALA A 152 26.61 -32.52 -7.07
CA ALA A 152 26.54 -33.98 -7.20
C ALA A 152 25.11 -34.51 -6.97
N TRP A 153 24.37 -33.93 -6.03
CA TRP A 153 22.97 -34.28 -5.80
C TRP A 153 22.09 -33.90 -6.99
N GLU A 154 22.29 -32.72 -7.59
CA GLU A 154 21.57 -32.33 -8.81
C GLU A 154 21.81 -33.33 -9.95
N MET A 155 23.07 -33.73 -10.17
CA MET A 155 23.40 -34.72 -11.21
C MET A 155 22.80 -36.09 -10.91
N ALA A 156 22.83 -36.54 -9.66
CA ALA A 156 22.21 -37.80 -9.24
C ALA A 156 20.69 -37.78 -9.45
N CYS A 157 20.02 -36.67 -9.15
CA CYS A 157 18.59 -36.50 -9.42
C CYS A 157 18.27 -36.55 -10.91
N VAL A 158 19.12 -35.94 -11.76
CA VAL A 158 18.99 -36.01 -13.22
C VAL A 158 19.22 -37.43 -13.74
N GLN A 159 20.26 -38.13 -13.27
CA GLN A 159 20.51 -39.53 -13.63
C GLN A 159 19.29 -40.40 -13.30
N LEU A 160 18.74 -40.25 -12.10
CA LEU A 160 17.54 -40.97 -11.69
C LEU A 160 16.33 -40.64 -12.61
N CYS A 161 16.15 -39.37 -12.98
CA CYS A 161 15.11 -39.00 -13.96
C CYS A 161 15.33 -39.67 -15.31
N LEU A 162 16.57 -39.74 -15.80
CA LEU A 162 16.91 -40.38 -17.09
C LEU A 162 16.71 -41.91 -17.03
N GLU A 163 17.18 -42.56 -15.96
CA GLU A 163 17.04 -44.01 -15.73
C GLU A 163 15.57 -44.44 -15.69
N HIS A 164 14.72 -43.65 -15.03
CA HIS A 164 13.28 -43.89 -14.94
C HIS A 164 12.46 -43.18 -16.03
N GLN A 165 13.13 -42.64 -17.06
CA GLN A 165 12.54 -42.00 -18.23
C GLN A 165 11.58 -40.84 -17.91
N VAL A 166 11.74 -40.16 -16.78
CA VAL A 166 10.95 -38.99 -16.41
C VAL A 166 11.18 -37.89 -17.44
N THR A 167 10.12 -37.54 -18.18
CA THR A 167 10.20 -36.64 -19.34
C THR A 167 9.88 -35.19 -19.03
N ILE A 168 9.48 -34.85 -17.79
CA ILE A 168 9.11 -33.49 -17.40
C ILE A 168 9.85 -33.11 -16.11
N VAL A 169 10.60 -32.01 -16.17
CA VAL A 169 11.24 -31.41 -14.99
C VAL A 169 10.83 -29.95 -14.85
N GLU A 170 10.49 -29.55 -13.63
CA GLU A 170 10.43 -28.14 -13.26
C GLU A 170 11.79 -27.70 -12.70
N ALA A 171 12.49 -26.82 -13.40
CA ALA A 171 13.75 -26.24 -12.93
C ALA A 171 13.47 -24.98 -12.10
N SER A 172 13.84 -24.97 -10.82
CA SER A 172 13.56 -23.86 -9.90
C SER A 172 14.79 -23.42 -9.11
N ALA A 173 14.80 -22.15 -8.66
CA ALA A 173 15.91 -21.49 -7.95
C ALA A 173 17.24 -21.34 -8.72
N TYR A 174 17.23 -21.54 -10.04
CA TYR A 174 18.43 -21.35 -10.87
C TYR A 174 18.80 -19.88 -11.00
N ILE A 175 20.10 -19.58 -10.86
CA ILE A 175 20.70 -18.27 -11.19
C ILE A 175 21.47 -18.39 -12.51
N ASN A 176 22.14 -19.53 -12.72
CA ASN A 176 22.83 -19.93 -13.94
C ASN A 176 22.53 -21.39 -14.24
N LEU A 177 22.65 -21.82 -15.50
CA LEU A 177 22.45 -23.21 -15.89
C LEU A 177 23.50 -24.13 -15.26
N SER A 178 23.08 -25.29 -14.73
CA SER A 178 23.98 -26.31 -14.20
C SER A 178 24.30 -27.38 -15.26
N PRO A 179 25.46 -28.07 -15.15
CA PRO A 179 25.75 -29.21 -16.01
C PRO A 179 24.71 -30.32 -15.95
N ALA A 180 24.08 -30.55 -14.78
CA ALA A 180 23.03 -31.55 -14.61
C ALA A 180 21.80 -31.22 -15.47
N LEU A 181 21.32 -29.98 -15.40
CA LEU A 181 20.16 -29.55 -16.18
C LEU A 181 20.42 -29.58 -17.70
N VAL A 182 21.63 -29.17 -18.13
CA VAL A 182 22.03 -29.26 -19.55
C VAL A 182 22.12 -30.72 -20.02
N CYS A 183 22.63 -31.62 -19.18
CA CYS A 183 22.65 -33.06 -19.43
C CYS A 183 21.22 -33.59 -19.63
N TYR A 184 20.30 -33.27 -18.71
CA TYR A 184 18.89 -33.68 -18.81
C TYR A 184 18.25 -33.24 -20.13
N ARG A 185 18.46 -31.98 -20.51
CA ARG A 185 17.96 -31.42 -21.79
C ARG A 185 18.53 -32.19 -22.98
N ALA A 186 19.85 -32.26 -23.07
CA ALA A 186 20.55 -32.83 -24.22
C ALA A 186 20.25 -34.33 -24.41
N CYS A 187 20.19 -35.11 -23.31
CA CYS A 187 19.85 -36.53 -23.35
C CYS A 187 18.46 -36.82 -23.93
N GLY A 188 17.54 -35.86 -23.87
CA GLY A 188 16.19 -35.98 -24.42
C GLY A 188 16.08 -35.58 -25.90
N LEU A 189 17.17 -35.20 -26.56
CA LEU A 189 17.16 -34.75 -27.95
C LEU A 189 17.49 -35.89 -28.92
N THR A 190 16.67 -36.04 -29.95
CA THR A 190 16.91 -36.98 -31.05
C THR A 190 16.45 -36.38 -32.36
N ARG A 191 17.11 -36.69 -33.48
CA ARG A 191 16.68 -36.25 -34.82
C ARG A 191 15.56 -37.15 -35.35
N GLY A 192 14.44 -36.52 -35.73
CA GLY A 192 13.31 -37.18 -36.40
C GLY A 192 13.61 -37.53 -37.86
N ARG A 193 12.80 -38.43 -38.44
CA ARG A 193 12.95 -38.88 -39.85
C ARG A 193 12.75 -37.76 -40.87
N ASP A 194 12.01 -36.73 -40.51
CA ASP A 194 11.72 -35.52 -41.31
C ASP A 194 12.70 -34.36 -41.03
N GLY A 195 13.76 -34.62 -40.24
CA GLY A 195 14.74 -33.62 -39.85
C GLY A 195 14.31 -32.71 -38.69
N THR A 196 13.11 -32.90 -38.11
CA THR A 196 12.70 -32.16 -36.90
C THR A 196 13.45 -32.64 -35.66
N ILE A 197 13.65 -31.75 -34.69
CA ILE A 197 14.31 -32.11 -33.42
C ILE A 197 13.23 -32.55 -32.42
N ALA A 198 13.20 -33.84 -32.08
CA ALA A 198 12.33 -34.34 -31.03
C ALA A 198 12.92 -33.99 -29.66
N ARG A 199 12.10 -33.40 -28.79
CA ARG A 199 12.46 -32.96 -27.44
C ARG A 199 11.67 -33.77 -26.43
N ARG A 200 12.18 -34.95 -26.10
CA ARG A 200 11.51 -35.88 -25.19
C ARG A 200 11.57 -35.42 -23.74
N ASN A 201 12.72 -34.92 -23.31
CA ASN A 201 12.90 -34.36 -21.98
C ASN A 201 12.57 -32.87 -22.03
N ARG A 202 11.46 -32.53 -21.37
CA ARG A 202 10.90 -31.19 -21.33
C ARG A 202 11.28 -30.48 -20.04
N ILE A 203 11.62 -29.21 -20.16
CA ILE A 203 11.98 -28.35 -19.02
C ILE A 203 10.99 -27.20 -18.95
N ILE A 204 10.34 -27.09 -17.79
CA ILE A 204 9.58 -25.91 -17.36
C ILE A 204 10.49 -25.14 -16.39
N ALA A 205 11.00 -23.98 -16.79
CA ALA A 205 11.88 -23.19 -15.93
C ALA A 205 11.10 -22.11 -15.19
N LYS A 206 11.12 -22.16 -13.86
CA LYS A 206 10.43 -21.19 -13.01
C LYS A 206 11.38 -20.06 -12.61
N VAL A 207 11.04 -18.84 -13.01
CA VAL A 207 11.92 -17.66 -12.92
C VAL A 207 11.15 -16.42 -12.46
N SER A 208 11.80 -15.56 -11.68
CA SER A 208 11.28 -14.26 -11.25
C SER A 208 12.01 -13.08 -11.90
N ARG A 209 13.10 -13.34 -12.63
CA ARG A 209 14.01 -12.32 -13.18
C ARG A 209 14.25 -12.49 -14.67
N ARG A 210 14.39 -11.36 -15.36
CA ARG A 210 14.58 -11.31 -16.82
C ARG A 210 15.90 -11.96 -17.24
N GLU A 211 16.97 -11.69 -16.51
CA GLU A 211 18.32 -12.22 -16.79
C GLU A 211 18.39 -13.74 -16.62
N VAL A 212 17.67 -14.31 -15.66
CA VAL A 212 17.58 -15.77 -15.50
C VAL A 212 16.75 -16.37 -16.64
N ALA A 213 15.62 -15.76 -16.99
CA ALA A 213 14.81 -16.19 -18.13
C ALA A 213 15.63 -16.25 -19.43
N GLN A 214 16.53 -15.29 -19.65
CA GLN A 214 17.43 -15.25 -20.81
C GLN A 214 18.30 -16.51 -20.93
N CYS A 215 18.80 -17.04 -19.82
CA CYS A 215 19.60 -18.26 -19.81
C CYS A 215 18.81 -19.47 -20.35
N PHE A 216 17.53 -19.58 -20.01
CA PHE A 216 16.66 -20.69 -20.42
C PHE A 216 16.07 -20.52 -21.83
N LEU A 217 15.89 -19.28 -22.27
CA LEU A 217 15.42 -18.94 -23.62
C LEU A 217 16.47 -19.19 -24.70
N ARG A 218 17.75 -19.32 -24.31
CA ARG A 218 18.86 -19.57 -25.23
C ARG A 218 19.26 -21.06 -25.24
N PRO A 219 19.97 -21.53 -26.28
CA PRO A 219 20.55 -22.86 -26.32
C PRO A 219 21.57 -23.13 -25.21
N ALA A 220 21.92 -24.41 -25.04
CA ALA A 220 22.89 -24.84 -24.03
C ALA A 220 24.26 -24.15 -24.21
N PRO A 221 24.90 -23.66 -23.12
CA PRO A 221 26.21 -23.04 -23.20
C PRO A 221 27.31 -24.00 -23.69
N GLU A 222 28.13 -23.54 -24.64
CA GLU A 222 29.15 -24.36 -25.30
C GLU A 222 30.20 -24.93 -24.32
N ASN A 223 30.57 -24.16 -23.29
CA ASN A 223 31.51 -24.62 -22.26
C ASN A 223 30.95 -25.80 -21.45
N ILE A 224 29.64 -25.82 -21.18
CA ILE A 224 28.99 -26.93 -20.47
C ILE A 224 28.86 -28.13 -21.41
N LEU A 225 28.45 -27.94 -22.67
CA LEU A 225 28.36 -29.02 -23.66
C LEU A 225 29.70 -29.73 -23.87
N LYS A 226 30.80 -28.97 -24.02
CA LYS A 226 32.15 -29.53 -24.15
C LYS A 226 32.54 -30.38 -22.95
N LYS A 227 32.20 -29.92 -21.74
CA LYS A 227 32.46 -30.68 -20.52
C LYS A 227 31.65 -31.99 -20.49
N LEU A 228 30.35 -31.92 -20.77
CA LEU A 228 29.49 -33.12 -20.79
C LEU A 228 29.92 -34.14 -21.85
N LEU A 229 30.41 -33.69 -23.01
CA LEU A 229 31.00 -34.55 -24.03
C LEU A 229 32.30 -35.22 -23.53
N ALA A 230 33.20 -34.45 -22.91
CA ALA A 230 34.44 -34.98 -22.36
C ALA A 230 34.19 -36.00 -21.22
N ASP A 231 33.15 -35.76 -20.43
CA ASP A 231 32.73 -36.62 -19.33
C ASP A 231 31.88 -37.82 -19.83
N ASN A 232 31.63 -37.96 -21.14
CA ASN A 232 30.79 -38.98 -21.78
C ASN A 232 29.35 -39.05 -21.24
N LEU A 233 28.82 -37.92 -20.76
CA LEU A 233 27.45 -37.82 -20.27
C LEU A 233 26.44 -37.54 -21.39
N ILE A 234 26.90 -37.03 -22.53
CA ILE A 234 26.11 -36.84 -23.75
C ILE A 234 26.94 -37.26 -24.97
N ASN A 235 26.29 -37.59 -26.08
CA ASN A 235 26.96 -37.89 -27.35
C ASN A 235 27.05 -36.66 -28.28
N ALA A 236 27.82 -36.79 -29.36
CA ALA A 236 28.06 -35.69 -30.31
C ALA A 236 26.78 -35.19 -30.99
N GLU A 237 25.84 -36.08 -31.32
CA GLU A 237 24.56 -35.72 -31.92
C GLU A 237 23.70 -34.91 -30.93
N GLN A 238 23.59 -35.36 -29.68
CA GLN A 238 22.87 -34.65 -28.63
C GLN A 238 23.44 -33.24 -28.39
N ALA A 239 24.77 -33.10 -28.37
CA ALA A 239 25.42 -31.80 -28.26
C ALA A 239 25.16 -30.91 -29.50
N GLU A 240 25.13 -31.46 -30.70
CA GLU A 240 24.77 -30.74 -31.93
C GLU A 240 23.33 -30.22 -31.87
N LEU A 241 22.38 -31.08 -31.46
CA LEU A 241 20.97 -30.74 -31.34
C LEU A 241 20.73 -29.71 -30.22
N ALA A 242 21.45 -29.80 -29.10
CA ALA A 242 21.32 -28.89 -27.96
C ALA A 242 21.71 -27.43 -28.29
N ARG A 243 22.47 -27.20 -29.37
CA ARG A 243 22.80 -25.85 -29.88
C ARG A 243 21.65 -25.21 -30.67
N GLN A 244 20.67 -26.01 -31.09
CA GLN A 244 19.61 -25.59 -32.01
C GLN A 244 18.24 -25.41 -31.32
N VAL A 245 18.15 -25.76 -30.04
CA VAL A 245 16.90 -25.66 -29.26
C VAL A 245 17.13 -24.84 -28.00
N PRO A 246 16.12 -24.11 -27.52
CA PRO A 246 16.22 -23.43 -26.22
C PRO A 246 16.37 -24.46 -25.08
N MET A 247 16.96 -24.01 -23.98
CA MET A 247 17.15 -24.82 -22.78
C MET A 247 15.84 -25.23 -22.12
N ALA A 248 14.84 -24.35 -22.11
CA ALA A 248 13.48 -24.66 -21.65
C ALA A 248 12.47 -24.69 -22.80
N ASP A 249 11.43 -25.49 -22.64
CA ASP A 249 10.27 -25.50 -23.54
C ASP A 249 9.23 -24.48 -23.07
N ASP A 250 9.23 -24.22 -21.76
CA ASP A 250 8.27 -23.37 -21.08
C ASP A 250 8.97 -22.56 -19.97
N ILE A 251 8.63 -21.28 -19.85
CA ILE A 251 9.09 -20.39 -18.78
C ILE A 251 7.90 -20.04 -17.91
N THR A 252 7.93 -20.42 -16.64
CA THR A 252 6.96 -19.97 -15.63
C THR A 252 7.48 -18.68 -15.02
N VAL A 253 6.82 -17.55 -15.28
CA VAL A 253 7.12 -16.29 -14.61
C VAL A 253 6.44 -16.28 -13.24
N GLU A 254 7.24 -16.24 -12.18
CA GLU A 254 6.79 -16.24 -10.79
C GLU A 254 6.83 -14.82 -10.22
N GLY A 255 5.65 -14.26 -9.92
CA GLY A 255 5.50 -13.03 -9.14
C GLY A 255 5.65 -13.28 -7.64
N ASP A 256 4.88 -12.56 -6.82
CA ASP A 256 4.82 -12.79 -5.39
C ASP A 256 4.22 -14.18 -5.06
N SER A 257 4.98 -15.03 -4.39
CA SER A 257 4.62 -16.44 -4.12
C SER A 257 5.00 -16.85 -2.70
N GLY A 258 4.50 -18.00 -2.22
CA GLY A 258 4.95 -18.60 -0.96
C GLY A 258 6.32 -19.27 -1.12
N GLY A 259 7.17 -19.21 -0.10
CA GLY A 259 8.54 -19.71 -0.17
C GLY A 259 9.48 -18.67 -0.78
N HIS A 260 10.47 -19.11 -1.56
CA HIS A 260 11.44 -18.18 -2.17
C HIS A 260 10.74 -17.28 -3.19
N THR A 261 10.82 -15.97 -2.98
CA THR A 261 10.25 -14.98 -3.89
C THR A 261 11.01 -13.68 -3.81
N ASP A 262 11.12 -12.99 -4.95
CA ASP A 262 11.62 -11.61 -5.03
C ASP A 262 10.48 -10.58 -4.77
N GLN A 263 9.26 -11.05 -4.42
CA GLN A 263 8.04 -10.24 -4.20
C GLN A 263 7.66 -9.37 -5.40
N GLY A 264 7.97 -9.86 -6.60
CA GLY A 264 7.75 -9.13 -7.84
C GLY A 264 6.28 -9.06 -8.24
N THR A 265 5.87 -7.92 -8.82
CA THR A 265 4.53 -7.78 -9.39
C THR A 265 4.42 -8.58 -10.69
N LEU A 266 3.58 -9.63 -10.69
CA LEU A 266 3.43 -10.56 -11.81
C LEU A 266 3.22 -9.86 -13.15
N ALA A 267 2.29 -8.90 -13.24
CA ALA A 267 1.98 -8.20 -14.49
C ALA A 267 3.19 -7.47 -15.10
N CYS A 268 4.07 -6.93 -14.26
CA CYS A 268 5.27 -6.21 -14.70
C CYS A 268 6.34 -7.18 -15.22
N ILE A 269 6.64 -8.24 -14.47
CA ILE A 269 7.68 -9.21 -14.84
C ILE A 269 7.24 -10.02 -16.05
N PHE A 270 5.98 -10.44 -16.08
CA PHE A 270 5.42 -11.28 -17.15
C PHE A 270 5.60 -10.64 -18.53
N ARG A 271 5.16 -9.38 -18.70
CA ARG A 271 5.29 -8.69 -19.98
C ARG A 271 6.75 -8.43 -20.37
N SER A 272 7.63 -8.19 -19.39
CA SER A 272 9.06 -8.08 -19.63
C SER A 272 9.63 -9.39 -20.20
N VAL A 273 9.32 -10.54 -19.59
CA VAL A 273 9.81 -11.85 -20.06
C VAL A 273 9.20 -12.24 -21.41
N VAL A 274 7.92 -11.93 -21.67
CA VAL A 274 7.31 -12.13 -23.00
C VAL A 274 8.07 -11.38 -24.08
N GLN A 275 8.37 -10.11 -23.85
CA GLN A 275 9.15 -9.31 -24.79
C GLN A 275 10.55 -9.90 -25.00
N LEU A 276 11.23 -10.33 -23.92
CA LEU A 276 12.53 -10.98 -24.02
C LEU A 276 12.48 -12.26 -24.87
N ARG A 277 11.44 -13.10 -24.70
CA ARG A 277 11.25 -14.30 -25.52
C ARG A 277 11.09 -13.94 -26.99
N ASP A 278 10.23 -12.97 -27.30
CA ASP A 278 10.00 -12.52 -28.68
C ASP A 278 11.29 -11.94 -29.31
N ASP A 279 12.14 -11.26 -28.53
CA ASP A 279 13.44 -10.74 -29.00
C ASP A 279 14.44 -11.86 -29.30
N ILE A 280 14.59 -12.82 -28.38
CA ILE A 280 15.52 -13.95 -28.53
C ILE A 280 15.09 -14.88 -29.67
N GLU A 281 13.79 -15.12 -29.82
CA GLU A 281 13.24 -15.95 -30.90
C GLU A 281 13.58 -15.33 -32.28
N ARG A 282 13.45 -14.00 -32.42
CA ARG A 282 13.86 -13.27 -33.63
C ARG A 282 15.37 -13.32 -33.87
N GLU A 283 16.18 -13.25 -32.82
CA GLU A 283 17.66 -13.29 -32.92
C GLU A 283 18.17 -14.69 -33.30
N SER A 284 17.65 -15.72 -32.66
CA SER A 284 18.17 -17.09 -32.75
C SER A 284 17.65 -17.88 -33.95
N GLY A 285 16.50 -17.47 -34.53
CA GLY A 285 15.90 -18.14 -35.69
C GLY A 285 15.45 -19.58 -35.42
N HIS A 286 15.39 -20.02 -34.16
CA HIS A 286 14.93 -21.35 -33.81
C HIS A 286 13.44 -21.51 -34.15
N ARG A 287 13.03 -22.67 -34.66
CA ARG A 287 11.64 -22.91 -35.08
C ARG A 287 10.65 -23.13 -33.94
N HIS A 288 11.14 -23.33 -32.72
CA HIS A 288 10.29 -23.64 -31.58
C HIS A 288 10.06 -22.42 -30.68
N ARG A 289 8.81 -22.00 -30.56
CA ARG A 289 8.39 -20.92 -29.67
C ARG A 289 8.29 -21.39 -28.23
N VAL A 290 9.17 -20.88 -27.37
CA VAL A 290 9.09 -21.10 -25.90
C VAL A 290 7.84 -20.42 -25.36
N ARG A 291 7.00 -21.15 -24.62
CA ARG A 291 5.77 -20.62 -24.02
C ARG A 291 6.06 -19.94 -22.68
N ILE A 292 5.29 -18.91 -22.34
CA ILE A 292 5.44 -18.17 -21.09
C ILE A 292 4.18 -18.36 -20.26
N GLY A 293 4.29 -19.03 -19.12
CA GLY A 293 3.22 -19.17 -18.13
C GLY A 293 3.39 -18.22 -16.95
N ALA A 294 2.40 -18.22 -16.07
CA ALA A 294 2.31 -17.30 -14.94
C ALA A 294 2.08 -18.03 -13.60
N ALA A 295 2.79 -17.60 -12.57
CA ALA A 295 2.71 -18.10 -11.20
C ALA A 295 2.80 -16.93 -10.19
N GLY A 296 2.40 -17.17 -8.94
CA GLY A 296 2.45 -16.17 -7.87
C GLY A 296 1.20 -15.28 -7.84
N GLY A 297 0.57 -15.17 -6.67
CA GLY A 297 -0.71 -14.45 -6.49
C GLY A 297 -1.95 -15.14 -7.10
N ILE A 298 -1.81 -16.34 -7.68
CA ILE A 298 -2.92 -17.07 -8.32
C ILE A 298 -3.59 -18.01 -7.31
N GLY A 299 -4.72 -17.56 -6.76
CA GLY A 299 -5.55 -18.34 -5.83
C GLY A 299 -7.06 -18.23 -6.06
N THR A 300 -7.49 -17.49 -7.07
CA THR A 300 -8.92 -17.27 -7.39
C THR A 300 -9.16 -17.31 -8.90
N PRO A 301 -10.40 -17.58 -9.35
CA PRO A 301 -10.74 -17.55 -10.78
C PRO A 301 -10.43 -16.20 -11.46
N HIS A 302 -10.55 -15.10 -10.72
CA HIS A 302 -10.20 -13.75 -11.19
C HIS A 302 -8.71 -13.62 -11.47
N ALA A 303 -7.85 -14.13 -10.59
CA ALA A 303 -6.40 -14.12 -10.79
C ALA A 303 -5.98 -15.00 -11.98
N VAL A 304 -6.63 -16.16 -12.15
CA VAL A 304 -6.42 -17.03 -13.31
C VAL A 304 -6.82 -16.33 -14.62
N ARG A 305 -8.01 -15.74 -14.68
CA ARG A 305 -8.45 -14.96 -15.85
C ARG A 305 -7.50 -13.80 -16.13
N ALA A 306 -7.04 -13.08 -15.10
CA ALA A 306 -6.10 -11.98 -15.25
C ALA A 306 -4.76 -12.44 -15.85
N ALA A 307 -4.24 -13.60 -15.41
CA ALA A 307 -3.03 -14.17 -15.98
C ALA A 307 -3.20 -14.53 -17.47
N PHE A 308 -4.31 -15.16 -17.86
CA PHE A 308 -4.60 -15.41 -19.28
C PHE A 308 -4.81 -14.12 -20.07
N ALA A 309 -5.42 -13.09 -19.49
CA ALA A 309 -5.56 -11.77 -20.12
C ALA A 309 -4.21 -11.07 -20.35
N LEU A 310 -3.17 -11.35 -19.54
CA LEU A 310 -1.80 -10.90 -19.80
C LEU A 310 -1.12 -11.63 -20.97
N GLY A 311 -1.69 -12.77 -21.40
CA GLY A 311 -1.17 -13.63 -22.44
C GLY A 311 -0.44 -14.88 -21.92
N ALA A 312 -0.72 -15.33 -20.69
CA ALA A 312 -0.13 -16.57 -20.16
C ALA A 312 -0.52 -17.79 -21.01
N ALA A 313 0.46 -18.61 -21.37
CA ALA A 313 0.24 -19.88 -22.06
C ALA A 313 -0.38 -20.93 -21.13
N TYR A 314 -0.08 -20.85 -19.83
CA TYR A 314 -0.63 -21.69 -18.77
C TYR A 314 -0.49 -20.95 -17.43
N VAL A 315 -1.22 -21.39 -16.41
CA VAL A 315 -1.14 -20.86 -15.03
C VAL A 315 -0.61 -21.90 -14.05
N VAL A 316 -0.03 -21.43 -12.95
CA VAL A 316 0.57 -22.27 -11.92
C VAL A 316 0.10 -21.84 -10.54
N THR A 317 -0.29 -22.82 -9.74
CA THR A 317 -0.66 -22.62 -8.33
C THR A 317 0.35 -23.31 -7.42
N GLY A 318 0.50 -22.78 -6.21
CA GLY A 318 1.44 -23.29 -5.21
C GLY A 318 0.81 -23.27 -3.83
N SER A 319 0.78 -22.11 -3.18
CA SER A 319 0.30 -21.97 -1.80
C SER A 319 -1.04 -22.65 -1.56
N ILE A 320 -2.04 -22.43 -2.43
CA ILE A 320 -3.37 -23.01 -2.28
C ILE A 320 -3.37 -24.55 -2.21
N ASN A 321 -2.46 -25.20 -2.95
CA ASN A 321 -2.39 -26.66 -3.01
C ASN A 321 -1.90 -27.25 -1.69
N GLN A 322 -1.13 -26.48 -0.90
CA GLN A 322 -0.63 -26.93 0.39
C GLN A 322 -1.74 -27.14 1.43
N ALA A 323 -2.90 -26.50 1.25
CA ALA A 323 -4.06 -26.69 2.12
C ALA A 323 -4.93 -27.89 1.73
N CYS A 324 -4.62 -28.58 0.63
CA CYS A 324 -5.40 -29.72 0.17
C CYS A 324 -5.08 -30.99 0.97
N VAL A 325 -6.04 -31.91 1.00
CA VAL A 325 -5.88 -33.19 1.73
C VAL A 325 -4.70 -34.01 1.20
N GLU A 326 -4.40 -33.92 -0.09
CA GLU A 326 -3.30 -34.65 -0.72
C GLU A 326 -1.91 -34.08 -0.39
N ALA A 327 -1.81 -32.88 0.16
CA ALA A 327 -0.53 -32.26 0.48
C ALA A 327 0.22 -33.05 1.57
N GLY A 328 1.52 -33.28 1.35
CA GLY A 328 2.44 -33.95 2.26
C GLY A 328 2.88 -33.08 3.43
N THR A 329 1.92 -32.50 4.15
CA THR A 329 2.13 -31.71 5.36
C THR A 329 1.08 -32.08 6.41
N SER A 330 1.34 -31.77 7.67
CA SER A 330 0.42 -32.12 8.76
C SER A 330 -0.95 -31.47 8.65
N ASP A 331 -1.96 -32.12 9.24
CA ASP A 331 -3.31 -31.55 9.32
C ASP A 331 -3.34 -30.24 10.11
N ALA A 332 -2.48 -30.10 11.14
CA ALA A 332 -2.31 -28.85 11.85
C ALA A 332 -1.87 -27.71 10.91
N ALA A 333 -0.89 -27.96 10.03
CA ALA A 333 -0.47 -26.97 9.04
C ALA A 333 -1.58 -26.66 8.01
N LYS A 334 -2.33 -27.66 7.54
CA LYS A 334 -3.49 -27.47 6.64
C LYS A 334 -4.57 -26.61 7.28
N GLN A 335 -4.89 -26.87 8.55
CA GLN A 335 -5.87 -26.10 9.33
C GLN A 335 -5.41 -24.66 9.57
N MET A 336 -4.12 -24.43 9.81
CA MET A 336 -3.55 -23.08 9.88
C MET A 336 -3.70 -22.36 8.52
N LEU A 337 -3.39 -23.04 7.41
CA LEU A 337 -3.52 -22.51 6.06
C LEU A 337 -4.97 -22.16 5.68
N GLY A 338 -5.94 -22.92 6.17
CA GLY A 338 -7.38 -22.64 5.97
C GLY A 338 -7.88 -21.34 6.58
N ARG A 339 -7.15 -20.77 7.54
CA ARG A 339 -7.55 -19.55 8.28
C ARG A 339 -6.79 -18.30 7.86
N VAL A 340 -5.89 -18.43 6.90
CA VAL A 340 -5.02 -17.34 6.43
C VAL A 340 -5.85 -16.29 5.72
N ARG A 341 -5.62 -15.01 6.04
CA ARG A 341 -6.09 -13.87 5.24
C ARG A 341 -4.96 -13.36 4.35
N ILE A 342 -5.28 -12.51 3.36
CA ILE A 342 -4.28 -11.99 2.40
C ILE A 342 -3.07 -11.34 3.11
N GLY A 343 -3.32 -10.65 4.22
CA GLY A 343 -2.28 -9.98 5.02
C GLY A 343 -1.47 -10.88 5.96
N ASP A 344 -1.79 -12.17 6.07
CA ASP A 344 -1.24 -13.08 7.08
C ASP A 344 0.07 -13.78 6.68
N VAL A 345 0.80 -13.20 5.73
CA VAL A 345 2.12 -13.66 5.30
C VAL A 345 3.20 -12.64 5.67
N ALA A 346 4.43 -13.11 5.86
CA ALA A 346 5.59 -12.29 6.18
C ALA A 346 6.84 -12.84 5.50
N THR A 347 7.85 -12.00 5.30
CA THR A 347 9.18 -12.45 4.88
C THR A 347 9.98 -12.92 6.10
N ALA A 348 10.68 -14.03 5.96
CA ALA A 348 11.63 -14.54 6.95
C ALA A 348 12.95 -14.93 6.26
N PRO A 349 14.09 -14.91 6.97
CA PRO A 349 15.34 -15.46 6.47
C PRO A 349 15.18 -16.91 6.02
N SER A 350 15.70 -17.25 4.84
CA SER A 350 15.70 -18.62 4.34
C SER A 350 16.79 -19.46 5.02
N ALA A 351 16.54 -20.76 5.15
CA ALA A 351 17.53 -21.68 5.71
C ALA A 351 18.71 -21.84 4.74
N ASP A 352 18.41 -22.09 3.48
CA ASP A 352 19.35 -22.03 2.36
C ASP A 352 19.74 -20.56 2.09
N MET A 353 21.01 -20.30 1.79
CA MET A 353 21.53 -18.94 1.58
C MET A 353 21.30 -17.95 2.73
N PHE A 354 21.09 -18.45 3.97
CA PHE A 354 20.93 -17.63 5.18
C PHE A 354 22.02 -16.56 5.32
N GLU A 355 23.28 -16.94 5.12
CA GLU A 355 24.44 -16.04 5.23
C GLU A 355 24.38 -14.87 4.23
N MET A 356 23.77 -15.09 3.07
CA MET A 356 23.59 -14.09 2.00
C MET A 356 22.37 -13.18 2.23
N GLY A 357 21.55 -13.46 3.25
CA GLY A 357 20.34 -12.69 3.55
C GLY A 357 19.17 -12.96 2.61
N ALA A 358 19.16 -14.13 1.96
CA ALA A 358 18.00 -14.58 1.20
C ALA A 358 16.76 -14.71 2.10
N LYS A 359 15.59 -14.50 1.51
CA LYS A 359 14.31 -14.47 2.21
C LYS A 359 13.31 -15.39 1.56
N VAL A 360 12.41 -15.89 2.38
CA VAL A 360 11.22 -16.68 1.99
C VAL A 360 9.97 -16.01 2.54
N GLN A 361 8.88 -16.10 1.82
CA GLN A 361 7.56 -15.69 2.27
C GLN A 361 6.84 -16.85 2.96
N VAL A 362 6.41 -16.60 4.19
CA VAL A 362 5.92 -17.62 5.13
C VAL A 362 4.65 -17.14 5.82
N LEU A 363 3.85 -18.08 6.31
CA LEU A 363 2.72 -17.82 7.18
C LEU A 363 3.18 -17.14 8.48
N LYS A 364 2.51 -16.03 8.84
CA LYS A 364 2.74 -15.33 10.11
C LYS A 364 1.64 -15.62 11.14
N GLN A 365 0.40 -15.83 10.70
CA GLN A 365 -0.72 -16.02 11.60
C GLN A 365 -0.64 -17.41 12.23
N GLY A 366 -0.63 -17.46 13.57
CA GLY A 366 -0.50 -18.71 14.32
C GLY A 366 0.94 -19.27 14.40
N SER A 367 1.95 -18.56 13.90
CA SER A 367 3.36 -18.96 14.02
C SER A 367 4.27 -17.78 14.38
N MET A 368 5.16 -17.97 15.36
CA MET A 368 6.22 -17.02 15.69
C MET A 368 7.48 -17.23 14.84
N TYR A 369 7.50 -18.22 13.95
CA TYR A 369 8.65 -18.51 13.09
C TYR A 369 9.22 -17.26 12.40
N PRO A 370 8.43 -16.38 11.75
CA PRO A 370 9.01 -15.25 11.02
C PRO A 370 9.76 -14.29 11.94
N VAL A 371 9.22 -14.04 13.13
CA VAL A 371 9.84 -13.18 14.15
C VAL A 371 11.10 -13.82 14.72
N ARG A 372 11.05 -15.12 15.04
CA ARG A 372 12.18 -15.90 15.58
C ARG A 372 13.32 -15.99 14.56
N ALA A 373 13.01 -16.30 13.30
CA ALA A 373 13.99 -16.36 12.21
C ALA A 373 14.65 -14.98 11.98
N GLN A 374 13.88 -13.90 11.99
CA GLN A 374 14.43 -12.54 11.89
C GLN A 374 15.33 -12.19 13.08
N LYS A 375 15.00 -12.62 14.30
CA LYS A 375 15.87 -12.47 15.47
C LYS A 375 17.21 -13.19 15.26
N LEU A 376 17.19 -14.44 14.79
CA LEU A 376 18.42 -15.20 14.50
C LEU A 376 19.29 -14.49 13.46
N TYR A 377 18.69 -13.95 12.40
CA TYR A 377 19.45 -13.21 11.39
C TYR A 377 20.03 -11.89 11.90
N ALA A 378 19.29 -11.16 12.74
CA ALA A 378 19.79 -9.94 13.38
C ALA A 378 21.02 -10.23 14.26
N LEU A 379 20.95 -11.29 15.09
CA LEU A 379 22.10 -11.73 15.90
C LEU A 379 23.27 -12.19 15.03
N TYR A 380 23.00 -12.92 13.94
CA TYR A 380 24.04 -13.34 13.00
C TYR A 380 24.77 -12.15 12.35
N LYS A 381 24.04 -11.08 12.02
CA LYS A 381 24.63 -9.85 11.45
C LYS A 381 25.46 -9.07 12.47
N GLN A 382 25.02 -9.05 13.72
CA GLN A 382 25.61 -8.23 14.77
C GLN A 382 26.87 -8.83 15.40
N TYR A 383 26.94 -10.15 15.53
CA TYR A 383 28.01 -10.83 16.28
C TYR A 383 28.89 -11.72 15.39
N GLU A 384 30.15 -11.93 15.80
CA GLU A 384 31.14 -12.69 15.03
C GLU A 384 31.10 -14.21 15.26
N GLY A 385 30.29 -14.68 16.22
CA GLY A 385 30.12 -16.10 16.53
C GLY A 385 29.32 -16.32 17.80
N LEU A 386 29.04 -17.59 18.12
CA LEU A 386 28.20 -17.97 19.28
C LEU A 386 28.75 -17.46 20.61
N ALA A 387 30.09 -17.48 20.79
CA ALA A 387 30.75 -17.03 22.01
C ALA A 387 30.66 -15.51 22.25
N ALA A 388 30.34 -14.72 21.21
CA ALA A 388 30.21 -13.27 21.31
C ALA A 388 28.78 -12.81 21.63
N LEU A 389 27.81 -13.74 21.72
CA LEU A 389 26.43 -13.43 22.04
C LEU A 389 26.28 -13.01 23.51
N PRO A 390 25.47 -11.97 23.82
CA PRO A 390 25.14 -11.61 25.20
C PRO A 390 24.49 -12.78 25.95
N ALA A 391 24.78 -12.93 27.25
CA ALA A 391 24.27 -14.02 28.06
C ALA A 391 22.72 -14.07 28.09
N ASP A 392 22.07 -12.91 28.13
CA ASP A 392 20.60 -12.80 28.10
C ASP A 392 20.02 -13.29 26.77
N ASP A 393 20.70 -12.98 25.65
CA ASP A 393 20.29 -13.47 24.34
C ASP A 393 20.45 -14.98 24.24
N VAL A 394 21.56 -15.55 24.73
CA VAL A 394 21.78 -17.01 24.77
C VAL A 394 20.67 -17.68 25.58
N ALA A 395 20.39 -17.20 26.80
CA ALA A 395 19.34 -17.75 27.65
C ALA A 395 17.95 -17.68 26.98
N GLN A 396 17.65 -16.58 26.26
CA GLN A 396 16.40 -16.46 25.52
C GLN A 396 16.33 -17.42 24.33
N LEU A 397 17.41 -17.55 23.56
CA LEU A 397 17.48 -18.47 22.41
C LEU A 397 17.27 -19.92 22.86
N GLU A 398 17.97 -20.35 23.90
CA GLU A 398 17.89 -21.71 24.44
C GLU A 398 16.51 -22.00 25.02
N LYS A 399 15.86 -21.03 25.68
CA LYS A 399 14.53 -21.21 26.27
C LYS A 399 13.39 -21.15 25.25
N GLN A 400 13.42 -20.18 24.32
CA GLN A 400 12.25 -19.81 23.52
C GLN A 400 12.30 -20.29 22.07
N ILE A 401 13.48 -20.55 21.51
CA ILE A 401 13.67 -20.91 20.09
C ILE A 401 14.15 -22.35 19.99
N PHE A 402 15.36 -22.63 20.48
CA PHE A 402 15.95 -23.96 20.38
C PHE A 402 15.29 -24.95 21.35
N ARG A 403 14.85 -24.47 22.53
CA ARG A 403 14.34 -25.29 23.66
C ARG A 403 15.34 -26.33 24.15
N GLN A 404 16.62 -26.04 23.94
CA GLN A 404 17.76 -26.81 24.42
C GLN A 404 19.03 -25.94 24.36
N PRO A 405 20.10 -26.32 25.07
CA PRO A 405 21.37 -25.61 25.03
C PRO A 405 21.96 -25.53 23.61
N LEU A 406 22.57 -24.41 23.25
CA LEU A 406 23.18 -24.21 21.92
C LEU A 406 24.30 -25.23 21.64
N ALA A 407 24.98 -25.70 22.69
CA ALA A 407 25.98 -26.76 22.59
C ALA A 407 25.38 -28.09 22.07
N ASN A 408 24.16 -28.43 22.49
CA ASN A 408 23.48 -29.64 22.03
C ASN A 408 23.04 -29.48 20.57
N VAL A 409 22.52 -28.31 20.20
CA VAL A 409 22.17 -27.99 18.80
C VAL A 409 23.39 -28.12 17.89
N TRP A 410 24.56 -27.67 18.35
CA TRP A 410 25.81 -27.84 17.61
C TRP A 410 26.18 -29.31 17.43
N GLN A 411 26.08 -30.14 18.48
CA GLN A 411 26.34 -31.58 18.36
C GLN A 411 25.39 -32.27 17.37
N GLU A 412 24.10 -31.94 17.39
CA GLU A 412 23.14 -32.45 16.41
C GLU A 412 23.50 -32.03 14.98
N THR A 413 23.93 -30.79 14.81
CA THR A 413 24.39 -30.25 13.52
C THR A 413 25.60 -31.02 13.00
N VAL A 414 26.59 -31.30 13.86
CA VAL A 414 27.75 -32.13 13.52
C VAL A 414 27.33 -33.53 13.09
N ALA A 415 26.47 -34.19 13.87
CA ALA A 415 25.98 -35.53 13.56
C ALA A 415 25.18 -35.59 12.25
N TYR A 416 24.43 -34.53 11.92
CA TYR A 416 23.70 -34.42 10.66
C TYR A 416 24.66 -34.39 9.46
N PHE A 417 25.63 -33.47 9.44
CA PHE A 417 26.56 -33.34 8.32
C PHE A 417 27.50 -34.55 8.17
N GLN A 418 27.88 -35.22 9.26
CA GLN A 418 28.59 -36.50 9.19
C GLN A 418 27.76 -37.59 8.50
N ARG A 419 26.48 -37.72 8.85
CA ARG A 419 25.56 -38.69 8.23
C ARG A 419 25.30 -38.38 6.76
N CYS A 420 25.24 -37.10 6.40
CA CYS A 420 25.12 -36.67 5.01
C CYS A 420 26.42 -36.85 4.20
N GLY A 421 27.49 -37.38 4.80
CA GLY A 421 28.77 -37.59 4.12
C GLY A 421 29.51 -36.29 3.81
N ARG A 422 29.31 -35.25 4.65
CA ARG A 422 29.87 -33.90 4.46
C ARG A 422 30.66 -33.37 5.67
N PRO A 423 31.66 -34.11 6.18
CA PRO A 423 32.46 -33.67 7.33
C PRO A 423 33.23 -32.36 7.06
N GLU A 424 33.55 -32.06 5.80
CA GLU A 424 34.28 -30.86 5.38
C GLU A 424 33.54 -29.55 5.73
N VAL A 425 32.21 -29.60 5.85
CA VAL A 425 31.40 -28.45 6.27
C VAL A 425 31.68 -28.11 7.74
N ILE A 426 31.81 -29.13 8.59
CA ILE A 426 32.09 -28.99 10.02
C ILE A 426 33.54 -28.55 10.25
N GLU A 427 34.49 -29.14 9.52
CA GLU A 427 35.91 -28.74 9.59
C GLU A 427 36.08 -27.24 9.32
N LYS A 428 35.41 -26.72 8.28
CA LYS A 428 35.41 -25.28 7.98
C LYS A 428 34.73 -24.44 9.06
N ALA A 429 33.61 -24.91 9.60
CA ALA A 429 32.87 -24.20 10.65
C ALA A 429 33.66 -24.09 11.97
N LEU A 430 34.43 -25.11 12.34
CA LEU A 430 35.30 -25.08 13.53
C LEU A 430 36.42 -24.03 13.42
N GLN A 431 36.84 -23.67 12.20
CA GLN A 431 37.83 -22.63 11.95
C GLN A 431 37.20 -21.23 11.78
N GLN A 432 35.88 -21.13 11.67
CA GLN A 432 35.16 -19.90 11.35
C GLN A 432 33.96 -19.73 12.30
N PRO A 433 34.13 -19.03 13.44
CA PRO A 433 33.08 -18.89 14.46
C PRO A 433 31.73 -18.38 13.94
N LYS A 434 31.76 -17.49 12.93
CA LYS A 434 30.55 -16.95 12.30
C LYS A 434 29.78 -18.02 11.50
N LYS A 435 30.52 -18.91 10.83
CA LYS A 435 29.95 -20.05 10.09
C LYS A 435 29.38 -21.09 11.04
N GLN A 436 30.05 -21.37 12.16
CA GLN A 436 29.50 -22.22 13.21
C GLN A 436 28.15 -21.67 13.72
N MET A 437 28.07 -20.36 13.98
CA MET A 437 26.82 -19.71 14.39
C MET A 437 25.74 -19.81 13.32
N ALA A 438 26.07 -19.59 12.04
CA ALA A 438 25.14 -19.75 10.93
C ALA A 438 24.53 -21.15 10.90
N LEU A 439 25.36 -22.21 11.00
CA LEU A 439 24.89 -23.59 10.98
C LEU A 439 23.96 -23.91 12.17
N VAL A 440 24.26 -23.41 13.37
CA VAL A 440 23.37 -23.55 14.54
C VAL A 440 22.04 -22.85 14.32
N PHE A 441 22.03 -21.64 13.74
CA PHE A 441 20.79 -20.93 13.45
C PHE A 441 19.99 -21.60 12.33
N GLN A 442 20.68 -22.09 11.29
CA GLN A 442 20.07 -22.86 10.20
C GLN A 442 19.45 -24.17 10.67
N TRP A 443 19.95 -24.78 11.75
CA TRP A 443 19.27 -25.92 12.39
C TRP A 443 17.82 -25.56 12.73
N TYR A 444 17.58 -24.41 13.39
CA TYR A 444 16.21 -24.01 13.72
C TYR A 444 15.39 -23.76 12.46
N LEU A 445 15.95 -23.04 11.48
CA LEU A 445 15.25 -22.73 10.23
C LEU A 445 14.84 -24.01 9.48
N GLY A 446 15.72 -25.01 9.41
CA GLY A 446 15.43 -26.29 8.78
C GLY A 446 14.46 -27.16 9.58
N GLN A 447 14.61 -27.22 10.91
CA GLN A 447 13.73 -28.00 11.77
C GLN A 447 12.30 -27.43 11.80
N SER A 448 12.15 -26.11 11.76
CA SER A 448 10.85 -25.44 11.68
C SER A 448 9.98 -25.87 10.50
N SER A 449 10.59 -26.16 9.34
CA SER A 449 9.87 -26.74 8.19
C SER A 449 9.48 -28.19 8.45
N ARG A 450 10.40 -29.00 9.02
CA ARG A 450 10.14 -30.41 9.35
C ARG A 450 9.03 -30.57 10.39
N TRP A 451 9.03 -29.76 11.44
CA TRP A 451 7.99 -29.76 12.47
C TRP A 451 6.61 -29.48 11.89
N ALA A 452 6.51 -28.54 10.95
CA ALA A 452 5.25 -28.24 10.26
C ALA A 452 4.77 -29.42 9.39
N ILE A 453 5.70 -30.08 8.69
CA ILE A 453 5.39 -31.25 7.84
C ILE A 453 4.93 -32.43 8.70
N GLN A 454 5.63 -32.72 9.80
CA GLN A 454 5.38 -33.87 10.67
C GLN A 454 4.22 -33.65 11.64
N GLY A 455 3.88 -32.39 11.94
CA GLY A 455 2.86 -32.06 12.94
C GLY A 455 3.39 -32.22 14.36
N GLU A 456 4.63 -31.80 14.61
CA GLU A 456 5.28 -31.94 15.92
C GLU A 456 4.54 -31.17 17.02
N ALA A 457 3.94 -31.90 17.95
CA ALA A 457 3.14 -31.33 19.02
C ALA A 457 3.96 -30.39 19.92
N GLY A 458 3.41 -29.22 20.24
CA GLY A 458 4.07 -28.20 21.05
C GLY A 458 5.08 -27.34 20.27
N ARG A 459 5.31 -27.60 18.98
CA ARG A 459 6.14 -26.79 18.07
C ARG A 459 5.31 -25.98 17.06
N GLU A 460 4.00 -25.87 17.23
CA GLU A 460 3.09 -25.18 16.30
C GLU A 460 3.50 -23.71 16.09
N MET A 461 3.89 -23.01 17.17
CA MET A 461 4.38 -21.63 17.08
C MET A 461 5.76 -21.51 16.40
N ASP A 462 6.44 -22.63 16.14
CA ASP A 462 7.73 -22.71 15.45
C ASP A 462 7.58 -23.19 13.99
N TYR A 463 6.35 -23.47 13.52
CA TYR A 463 6.12 -23.97 12.18
C TYR A 463 6.52 -22.95 11.12
N GLN A 464 7.44 -23.35 10.25
CA GLN A 464 7.71 -22.65 9.00
C GLN A 464 6.80 -23.23 7.92
N ILE A 465 5.80 -22.45 7.50
CA ILE A 465 4.88 -22.82 6.43
C ILE A 465 5.04 -21.80 5.31
N TRP A 466 5.50 -22.24 4.14
CA TRP A 466 5.68 -21.38 2.96
C TRP A 466 4.33 -21.02 2.35
N CYS A 467 3.91 -19.77 2.51
CA CYS A 467 2.57 -19.34 2.14
C CYS A 467 2.61 -17.92 1.60
N GLY A 468 1.98 -17.68 0.45
CA GLY A 468 1.80 -16.37 -0.14
C GLY A 468 0.35 -15.88 -0.03
N SER A 469 0.13 -14.62 -0.41
CA SER A 469 -1.18 -13.94 -0.38
C SER A 469 -2.29 -14.69 -1.13
N ALA A 470 -1.94 -15.51 -2.12
CA ALA A 470 -2.87 -16.37 -2.86
C ALA A 470 -3.71 -17.30 -1.98
N MET A 471 -3.17 -17.80 -0.85
CA MET A 471 -3.94 -18.62 0.09
C MET A 471 -5.08 -17.82 0.72
N GLY A 472 -4.79 -16.60 1.17
CA GLY A 472 -5.80 -15.72 1.77
C GLY A 472 -6.89 -15.35 0.78
N ALA A 473 -6.52 -15.02 -0.46
CA ALA A 473 -7.48 -14.72 -1.51
C ALA A 473 -8.38 -15.92 -1.84
N MET A 474 -7.83 -17.14 -1.83
CA MET A 474 -8.63 -18.36 -1.99
C MET A 474 -9.58 -18.57 -0.81
N ASN A 475 -9.11 -18.42 0.43
CA ASN A 475 -9.95 -18.59 1.62
C ASN A 475 -11.12 -17.59 1.62
N GLU A 476 -10.89 -16.33 1.24
CA GLU A 476 -11.95 -15.33 1.06
C GLU A 476 -12.94 -15.71 -0.04
N TRP A 477 -12.46 -16.30 -1.15
CA TRP A 477 -13.31 -16.77 -2.24
C TRP A 477 -14.15 -18.01 -1.87
N LEU A 478 -13.61 -18.91 -1.05
CA LEU A 478 -14.27 -20.14 -0.59
C LEU A 478 -15.13 -19.95 0.67
N GLN A 479 -15.20 -18.74 1.22
CA GLN A 479 -15.97 -18.46 2.43
C GLN A 479 -17.46 -18.78 2.22
N GLY A 480 -18.07 -19.48 3.17
CA GLY A 480 -19.46 -19.93 3.09
C GLY A 480 -19.67 -21.18 2.23
N THR A 481 -18.60 -21.86 1.81
CA THR A 481 -18.63 -23.14 1.07
C THR A 481 -18.12 -24.29 1.96
N PRO A 482 -18.45 -25.58 1.73
CA PRO A 482 -17.80 -26.69 2.41
C PRO A 482 -16.28 -26.72 2.18
N LEU A 483 -15.79 -26.14 1.08
CA LEU A 483 -14.36 -25.98 0.81
C LEU A 483 -13.69 -24.93 1.70
N GLU A 484 -14.46 -24.20 2.52
CA GLU A 484 -13.90 -23.39 3.62
C GLU A 484 -13.10 -24.27 4.58
N ASP A 485 -13.55 -25.50 4.85
CA ASP A 485 -12.79 -26.50 5.61
C ASP A 485 -11.69 -27.13 4.75
N PRO A 486 -10.40 -27.00 5.13
CA PRO A 486 -9.29 -27.68 4.45
C PRO A 486 -9.45 -29.18 4.31
N ALA A 487 -10.19 -29.84 5.21
CA ALA A 487 -10.45 -31.28 5.11
C ALA A 487 -11.32 -31.67 3.90
N GLN A 488 -12.00 -30.71 3.28
CA GLN A 488 -12.81 -30.92 2.07
C GLN A 488 -12.07 -30.47 0.80
N ARG A 489 -10.85 -29.94 0.90
CA ARG A 489 -10.12 -29.39 -0.25
C ARG A 489 -9.36 -30.48 -1.01
N HIS A 490 -9.85 -30.82 -2.19
CA HIS A 490 -9.17 -31.72 -3.12
C HIS A 490 -8.46 -30.93 -4.22
N VAL A 491 -7.18 -31.23 -4.45
CA VAL A 491 -6.33 -30.44 -5.36
C VAL A 491 -6.86 -30.40 -6.81
N ALA A 492 -7.40 -31.50 -7.32
CA ALA A 492 -7.92 -31.58 -8.69
C ALA A 492 -9.26 -30.85 -8.84
N GLU A 493 -10.11 -30.89 -7.81
CA GLU A 493 -11.37 -30.15 -7.75
C GLU A 493 -11.11 -28.64 -7.71
N LEU A 494 -10.16 -28.19 -6.89
CA LEU A 494 -9.78 -26.77 -6.85
C LEU A 494 -9.24 -26.28 -8.19
N ALA A 495 -8.40 -27.08 -8.87
CA ALA A 495 -7.93 -26.75 -10.21
C ALA A 495 -9.10 -26.58 -11.20
N HIS A 496 -10.08 -27.49 -11.16
CA HIS A 496 -11.29 -27.42 -11.97
C HIS A 496 -12.11 -26.15 -11.67
N LEU A 497 -12.37 -25.85 -10.41
CA LEU A 497 -13.14 -24.67 -10.01
C LEU A 497 -12.47 -23.35 -10.40
N LEU A 498 -11.14 -23.29 -10.35
CA LEU A 498 -10.36 -22.14 -10.76
C LEU A 498 -10.43 -21.92 -12.28
N MET A 499 -10.23 -22.97 -13.07
CA MET A 499 -10.23 -22.91 -14.54
C MET A 499 -11.63 -22.67 -15.10
N SER A 500 -12.63 -23.43 -14.65
CA SER A 500 -14.04 -23.21 -15.02
C SER A 500 -14.55 -21.84 -14.62
N GLY A 501 -14.20 -21.35 -13.41
CA GLY A 501 -14.55 -20.01 -12.98
C GLY A 501 -13.90 -18.92 -13.83
N ALA A 502 -12.64 -19.11 -14.26
CA ALA A 502 -11.97 -18.18 -15.15
C ALA A 502 -12.61 -18.17 -16.55
N ALA A 503 -13.08 -19.32 -17.03
CA ALA A 503 -13.78 -19.47 -18.30
C ALA A 503 -15.14 -18.76 -18.25
N TRP A 504 -15.88 -18.96 -17.16
CA TRP A 504 -17.12 -18.25 -16.88
C TRP A 504 -16.92 -16.73 -16.81
N LEU A 505 -15.90 -16.26 -16.08
CA LEU A 505 -15.54 -14.84 -15.99
C LEU A 505 -15.13 -14.24 -17.35
N THR A 506 -14.63 -15.08 -18.26
CA THR A 506 -14.29 -14.65 -19.62
C THR A 506 -15.56 -14.42 -20.44
N ARG A 507 -16.57 -15.28 -20.31
CA ARG A 507 -17.88 -15.11 -20.96
C ARG A 507 -18.65 -13.90 -20.45
N THR A 508 -18.65 -13.66 -19.15
CA THR A 508 -19.33 -12.49 -18.57
C THR A 508 -18.68 -11.19 -18.99
N ALA A 509 -17.35 -11.14 -19.10
CA ALA A 509 -16.66 -9.98 -19.65
C ALA A 509 -17.01 -9.70 -21.13
N LEU A 510 -17.27 -10.74 -21.93
CA LEU A 510 -17.76 -10.56 -23.31
C LEU A 510 -19.16 -9.95 -23.34
N LEU A 511 -20.04 -10.31 -22.39
CA LEU A 511 -21.36 -9.69 -22.25
C LEU A 511 -21.25 -8.20 -21.88
N GLU A 512 -20.37 -7.85 -20.96
CA GLU A 512 -20.12 -6.45 -20.61
C GLU A 512 -19.62 -5.63 -21.81
N LEU A 513 -18.75 -6.22 -22.64
CA LEU A 513 -18.30 -5.64 -23.91
C LEU A 513 -19.43 -5.46 -24.94
N MET A 514 -20.44 -6.33 -24.91
CA MET A 514 -21.67 -6.21 -25.72
C MET A 514 -22.71 -5.26 -25.11
N HIS A 515 -22.33 -4.50 -24.07
CA HIS A 515 -23.20 -3.58 -23.36
C HIS A 515 -24.38 -4.24 -22.62
N ILE A 516 -24.22 -5.52 -22.23
CA ILE A 516 -25.19 -6.24 -21.42
C ILE A 516 -24.87 -6.07 -19.94
N ALA A 517 -25.85 -5.64 -19.15
CA ALA A 517 -25.74 -5.54 -17.70
C ALA A 517 -26.13 -6.87 -17.06
N LEU A 518 -25.19 -7.48 -16.32
CA LEU A 518 -25.43 -8.69 -15.55
C LEU A 518 -26.23 -8.37 -14.28
N PRO A 519 -27.17 -9.24 -13.86
CA PRO A 519 -27.83 -9.13 -12.56
C PRO A 519 -26.80 -9.15 -11.41
N ASP A 520 -27.07 -8.41 -10.34
CA ASP A 520 -26.22 -8.39 -9.13
C ASP A 520 -26.02 -9.80 -8.53
N THR A 521 -27.01 -10.68 -8.70
CA THR A 521 -26.96 -12.09 -8.27
C THR A 521 -25.91 -12.92 -9.04
N LEU A 522 -25.46 -12.45 -10.19
CA LEU A 522 -24.38 -13.05 -10.99
C LEU A 522 -23.07 -12.26 -10.86
N GLY A 523 -23.01 -11.15 -10.11
CA GLY A 523 -21.84 -10.27 -10.08
C GLY A 523 -20.55 -10.89 -9.52
N ARG A 524 -20.62 -12.10 -8.93
CA ARG A 524 -19.46 -12.87 -8.45
C ARG A 524 -19.63 -14.35 -8.78
N TYR A 525 -18.62 -14.95 -9.41
CA TYR A 525 -18.56 -16.40 -9.56
C TYR A 525 -18.44 -17.08 -8.19
N SER A 526 -19.42 -17.92 -7.86
CA SER A 526 -19.42 -18.77 -6.66
C SER A 526 -19.30 -20.24 -7.08
N PRO A 527 -18.47 -21.06 -6.39
CA PRO A 527 -18.31 -22.49 -6.68
C PRO A 527 -19.63 -23.28 -6.74
N PHE A 528 -20.68 -22.88 -6.01
CA PHE A 528 -21.97 -23.59 -5.98
C PHE A 528 -22.84 -23.42 -7.21
N ASN A 529 -22.54 -22.47 -8.08
CA ASN A 529 -23.44 -22.19 -9.19
C ASN A 529 -23.24 -23.19 -10.35
N LEU A 530 -22.20 -24.04 -10.33
CA LEU A 530 -21.95 -25.08 -11.33
C LEU A 530 -22.67 -26.42 -11.07
N THR A 531 -23.03 -26.73 -9.82
CA THR A 531 -23.73 -28.00 -9.48
C THR A 531 -25.21 -28.00 -9.83
N VAL A 532 -25.78 -26.86 -10.24
CA VAL A 532 -27.20 -26.75 -10.62
C VAL A 532 -27.48 -27.32 -12.04
N GLY A 533 -26.43 -27.66 -12.80
CA GLY A 533 -26.52 -28.16 -14.18
C GLY A 533 -26.60 -29.69 -14.33
N SER A 534 -26.33 -30.49 -13.29
CA SER A 534 -26.29 -31.95 -13.42
C SER A 534 -26.89 -32.65 -12.20
N GLU A 535 -28.11 -33.18 -12.36
CA GLU A 535 -28.81 -34.16 -11.49
C GLU A 535 -29.29 -33.63 -10.12
N SER A 536 -30.50 -33.86 -9.59
CA SER A 536 -31.73 -34.54 -10.02
C SER A 536 -32.91 -33.97 -9.20
N GLN A 537 -34.13 -34.19 -9.67
CA GLN A 537 -35.41 -33.56 -9.26
C GLN A 537 -35.89 -33.75 -7.80
N SER A 538 -35.10 -34.26 -6.84
CA SER A 538 -35.60 -34.54 -5.47
C SER A 538 -35.47 -33.37 -4.48
N ALA A 539 -34.59 -32.39 -4.72
CA ALA A 539 -34.31 -31.31 -3.75
C ALA A 539 -35.35 -30.15 -3.77
N ARG A 540 -36.35 -30.19 -4.67
CA ARG A 540 -37.35 -29.11 -4.79
C ARG A 540 -38.41 -29.10 -3.68
N GLN A 541 -38.46 -30.11 -2.81
CA GLN A 541 -39.42 -30.16 -1.70
C GLN A 541 -38.90 -29.60 -0.37
N SER A 542 -37.61 -29.30 -0.24
CA SER A 542 -37.02 -28.89 1.05
C SER A 542 -36.86 -27.37 1.21
N LEU A 543 -37.03 -26.60 0.13
CA LEU A 543 -36.81 -25.14 0.12
C LEU A 543 -38.07 -24.30 0.42
N SER A 544 -39.23 -24.92 0.65
CA SER A 544 -40.48 -24.22 0.99
C SER A 544 -40.67 -23.92 2.47
N ILE A 545 -39.73 -24.31 3.34
CA ILE A 545 -39.86 -24.19 4.81
C ILE A 545 -39.07 -23.00 5.38
N LEU A 546 -38.19 -22.36 4.60
CA LEU A 546 -37.31 -21.28 5.10
C LEU A 546 -37.78 -19.84 4.79
N SER A 547 -38.95 -19.66 4.16
CA SER A 547 -39.46 -18.32 3.79
C SER A 547 -40.47 -17.71 4.77
N SER A 548 -40.68 -18.30 5.96
CA SER A 548 -41.74 -17.88 6.90
C SER A 548 -41.28 -17.38 8.27
N SER A 549 -39.99 -17.07 8.48
CA SER A 549 -39.55 -16.42 9.74
C SER A 549 -38.60 -15.26 9.51
N CYS A 550 -39.11 -14.16 8.94
CA CYS A 550 -38.47 -12.85 9.10
C CYS A 550 -39.54 -11.80 9.37
N LYS A 551 -40.04 -11.81 10.61
CA LYS A 551 -40.70 -10.64 11.20
C LYS A 551 -40.30 -10.52 12.67
N GLN A 552 -39.76 -9.34 12.96
CA GLN A 552 -39.71 -8.65 14.24
C GLN A 552 -38.98 -9.34 15.39
N THR A 553 -37.80 -8.79 15.70
CA THR A 553 -37.43 -8.46 17.07
C THR A 553 -36.53 -7.24 17.05
N GLU A 554 -37.14 -6.07 17.30
CA GLU A 554 -36.47 -5.04 18.09
C GLU A 554 -36.13 -5.66 19.43
N ASN A 555 -34.86 -5.59 19.84
CA ASN A 555 -34.52 -5.49 21.25
C ASN A 555 -33.10 -4.91 21.38
N ALA A 556 -33.06 -3.76 22.05
CA ALA A 556 -31.86 -3.17 22.60
C ALA A 556 -31.17 -4.15 23.56
N GLN A 557 -29.88 -4.37 23.38
CA GLN A 557 -28.98 -4.83 24.44
C GLN A 557 -27.51 -4.56 24.07
N ASN A 558 -26.92 -3.63 24.84
CA ASN A 558 -25.51 -3.47 25.19
C ASN A 558 -24.48 -3.36 24.06
N MET A 559 -24.15 -2.10 23.73
CA MET A 559 -22.84 -1.72 23.21
C MET A 559 -21.75 -2.19 24.18
N ASP A 560 -21.01 -3.21 23.78
CA ASP A 560 -19.87 -3.73 24.51
C ASP A 560 -18.68 -2.75 24.42
N ALA A 561 -17.93 -2.65 25.51
CA ALA A 561 -16.88 -1.68 25.72
C ALA A 561 -15.60 -2.02 24.92
N SER A 562 -15.57 -1.73 23.61
CA SER A 562 -14.31 -1.55 22.85
C SER A 562 -14.48 -0.85 21.49
N THR A 563 -14.89 0.42 21.47
CA THR A 563 -14.91 1.32 20.29
C THR A 563 -13.53 1.67 19.71
N LYS A 564 -12.46 0.98 20.12
CA LYS A 564 -11.08 1.29 19.74
C LYS A 564 -10.77 0.70 18.37
N LEU A 565 -10.43 1.56 17.41
CA LEU A 565 -10.08 1.16 16.06
C LEU A 565 -8.83 0.27 16.05
N SER A 566 -8.87 -0.80 15.24
CA SER A 566 -7.68 -1.58 14.91
C SER A 566 -6.89 -0.85 13.83
N LEU A 567 -5.60 -0.62 14.06
CA LEU A 567 -4.75 0.21 13.19
C LEU A 567 -3.50 -0.57 12.75
N ASP A 568 -3.63 -1.87 12.53
CA ASP A 568 -2.47 -2.76 12.39
C ASP A 568 -1.81 -2.64 11.01
N VAL A 569 -2.59 -2.54 9.93
CA VAL A 569 -2.10 -2.23 8.58
C VAL A 569 -1.49 -0.83 8.57
N SER A 570 -2.20 0.15 9.15
CA SER A 570 -1.78 1.54 9.27
C SER A 570 -0.46 1.71 10.03
N LYS A 571 -0.29 1.02 11.17
CA LYS A 571 0.97 1.01 11.94
C LYS A 571 2.11 0.36 11.16
N ASN A 572 1.85 -0.77 10.50
CA ASN A 572 2.87 -1.45 9.71
C ASN A 572 3.32 -0.61 8.51
N PHE A 573 2.39 0.08 7.86
CA PHE A 573 2.69 1.04 6.81
C PHE A 573 3.52 2.21 7.37
N TYR A 574 3.11 2.80 8.50
CA TYR A 574 3.87 3.88 9.13
C TYR A 574 5.28 3.43 9.55
N LYS A 575 5.47 2.19 10.01
CA LYS A 575 6.79 1.61 10.27
C LYS A 575 7.65 1.55 9.00
N LYS A 576 7.09 1.16 7.86
CA LYS A 576 7.80 1.24 6.57
C LYS A 576 8.10 2.68 6.17
N CYS A 577 7.21 3.63 6.47
CA CYS A 577 7.49 5.05 6.28
C CYS A 577 8.69 5.50 7.10
N TRP A 578 8.89 5.01 8.32
CA TRP A 578 10.10 5.32 9.10
C TRP A 578 11.40 4.84 8.43
N ASP A 579 11.34 3.71 7.71
CA ASP A 579 12.51 3.19 6.99
C ASP A 579 12.85 4.00 5.73
N LEU A 580 11.85 4.66 5.11
CA LEU A 580 11.96 5.31 3.80
C LEU A 580 11.88 6.85 3.83
N LEU A 581 11.18 7.41 4.83
CA LEU A 581 10.95 8.84 5.01
C LEU A 581 11.66 9.31 6.27
N PRO A 582 12.43 10.41 6.22
CA PRO A 582 13.00 11.01 7.43
C PRO A 582 11.91 11.32 8.46
N GLY A 583 11.96 10.65 9.62
CA GLY A 583 10.94 10.81 10.67
C GLY A 583 9.58 10.17 10.36
N GLY A 584 9.47 9.32 9.34
CA GLY A 584 8.21 8.66 8.95
C GLY A 584 7.15 9.59 8.35
N THR A 585 7.45 10.87 8.16
CA THR A 585 6.51 11.89 7.69
C THR A 585 7.21 13.04 6.98
N HIS A 586 6.50 13.77 6.11
CA HIS A 586 7.03 14.96 5.44
C HIS A 586 6.95 16.23 6.31
N TYR A 587 6.40 16.14 7.53
CA TYR A 587 6.16 17.31 8.38
C TYR A 587 6.72 17.10 9.79
N ASN A 588 7.83 17.77 10.09
CA ASN A 588 8.64 17.60 11.29
C ASN A 588 8.71 18.89 12.12
N PHE A 589 7.62 19.27 12.80
CA PHE A 589 7.74 20.12 14.00
C PHE A 589 8.21 19.24 15.14
N GLY A 590 9.06 19.76 16.03
CA GLY A 590 9.80 19.06 17.11
C GLY A 590 8.97 18.24 18.09
N ASP A 591 8.24 17.27 17.57
CA ASP A 591 7.50 16.20 18.24
C ASP A 591 8.31 14.93 17.94
N PRO A 592 9.43 14.71 18.67
CA PRO A 592 10.44 13.71 18.34
C PRO A 592 9.91 12.27 18.36
N GLU A 593 8.67 12.05 18.81
CA GLU A 593 8.09 10.73 18.99
C GLU A 593 6.61 10.70 18.65
N ARG A 594 6.18 11.18 17.46
CA ARG A 594 4.80 10.88 17.00
C ARG A 594 4.60 9.37 16.95
N PRO A 595 3.86 8.77 17.90
CA PRO A 595 3.86 7.32 18.07
C PRO A 595 3.15 6.64 16.89
N LEU A 596 2.26 7.37 16.20
CA LEU A 596 1.56 6.92 15.02
C LEU A 596 1.06 8.10 14.16
N VAL A 597 1.50 8.16 12.89
CA VAL A 597 0.81 8.92 11.84
C VAL A 597 -0.03 7.94 11.04
N ILE A 598 -1.35 8.13 11.03
CA ILE A 598 -2.28 7.22 10.35
C ILE A 598 -2.28 7.55 8.84
N PRO A 599 -1.94 6.58 7.96
CA PRO A 599 -2.10 6.73 6.52
C PRO A 599 -3.57 6.55 6.10
N PHE A 600 -4.01 7.36 5.14
CA PHE A 600 -5.36 7.32 4.58
C PHE A 600 -5.31 7.08 3.06
N ASN A 601 -6.22 6.27 2.53
CA ASN A 601 -6.32 5.99 1.08
C ASN A 601 -7.67 6.41 0.47
N ARG A 602 -8.63 6.86 1.28
CA ARG A 602 -9.95 7.31 0.83
C ARG A 602 -10.42 8.49 1.66
N GLY A 603 -11.12 9.43 1.03
CA GLY A 603 -11.79 10.53 1.69
C GLY A 603 -13.07 10.94 0.97
N ARG A 604 -14.07 11.40 1.72
CA ARG A 604 -15.35 11.90 1.21
C ARG A 604 -15.95 12.87 2.24
N ASN A 605 -16.35 14.05 1.80
CA ASN A 605 -16.85 15.13 2.66
C ASN A 605 -15.86 15.43 3.80
N SER A 606 -16.28 15.31 5.06
CA SER A 606 -15.43 15.47 6.27
C SER A 606 -14.81 14.16 6.77
N ARG A 607 -14.91 13.06 6.03
CA ARG A 607 -14.47 11.72 6.44
C ARG A 607 -13.28 11.22 5.65
N VAL A 608 -12.41 10.48 6.32
CA VAL A 608 -11.28 9.77 5.73
C VAL A 608 -11.24 8.33 6.22
N TRP A 609 -10.73 7.42 5.40
CA TRP A 609 -10.55 6.02 5.75
C TRP A 609 -9.09 5.62 5.70
N ASP A 610 -8.66 4.96 6.77
CA ASP A 610 -7.29 4.48 6.91
C ASP A 610 -7.05 3.20 6.10
N LEU A 611 -5.83 2.69 6.13
CA LEU A 611 -5.46 1.47 5.39
C LEU A 611 -6.05 0.19 5.99
N ASP A 612 -6.62 0.25 7.19
CA ASP A 612 -7.35 -0.83 7.83
C ASP A 612 -8.86 -0.78 7.49
N GLY A 613 -9.30 0.26 6.78
CA GLY A 613 -10.69 0.49 6.40
C GLY A 613 -11.52 1.21 7.47
N ASN A 614 -10.93 1.69 8.56
CA ASN A 614 -11.68 2.42 9.57
C ASN A 614 -12.02 3.82 9.10
N GLU A 615 -13.19 4.29 9.48
CA GLU A 615 -13.66 5.66 9.23
C GLU A 615 -13.17 6.62 10.32
N HIS A 616 -12.74 7.80 9.89
CA HIS A 616 -12.34 8.90 10.76
C HIS A 616 -12.98 10.22 10.35
N LEU A 617 -13.34 11.04 11.33
CA LEU A 617 -13.68 12.45 11.17
C LEU A 617 -12.40 13.29 11.09
N ASP A 618 -12.22 13.98 9.96
CA ASP A 618 -11.05 14.81 9.69
C ASP A 618 -11.26 16.27 10.14
N LEU A 619 -10.94 16.54 11.40
CA LEU A 619 -10.85 17.91 11.96
C LEU A 619 -9.44 18.50 11.82
N PHE A 620 -8.50 17.75 11.22
CA PHE A 620 -7.14 18.20 10.96
C PHE A 620 -7.09 19.01 9.67
N CYS A 621 -7.77 18.54 8.62
CA CYS A 621 -7.88 19.19 7.31
C CYS A 621 -6.51 19.69 6.79
N LYS A 622 -5.45 18.91 7.04
CA LYS A 622 -4.05 19.24 6.70
C LYS A 622 -3.63 20.64 7.17
N PHE A 623 -3.72 20.91 8.47
CA PHE A 623 -3.46 22.24 9.08
C PHE A 623 -4.38 23.34 8.52
N GLY A 624 -5.64 22.98 8.26
CA GLY A 624 -6.63 23.91 7.69
C GLY A 624 -6.33 24.29 6.25
N ALA A 625 -5.66 23.44 5.47
CA ALA A 625 -5.56 23.59 4.03
C ALA A 625 -6.85 23.16 3.33
N LEU A 626 -7.36 21.97 3.67
CA LEU A 626 -8.59 21.42 3.10
C LEU A 626 -9.80 22.27 3.53
N PHE A 627 -10.31 23.10 2.62
CA PHE A 627 -11.47 23.98 2.85
C PHE A 627 -12.73 23.42 2.21
N VAL A 628 -12.63 22.93 0.98
CA VAL A 628 -13.79 22.47 0.18
C VAL A 628 -14.28 21.06 0.53
N GLY A 629 -13.59 20.36 1.43
CA GLY A 629 -13.87 18.97 1.82
C GLY A 629 -13.28 17.93 0.85
N HIS A 630 -13.26 16.67 1.28
CA HIS A 630 -12.78 15.55 0.46
C HIS A 630 -13.80 15.20 -0.64
N HIS A 631 -13.32 14.87 -1.83
CA HIS A 631 -14.17 14.45 -2.96
C HIS A 631 -15.32 15.43 -3.27
N ASN A 632 -15.08 16.74 -3.18
CA ASN A 632 -16.03 17.75 -3.62
C ASN A 632 -16.19 17.66 -5.15
N GLU A 633 -17.33 17.15 -5.63
CA GLU A 633 -17.56 16.85 -7.04
C GLU A 633 -17.41 18.09 -7.94
N ALA A 634 -18.00 19.21 -7.55
CA ALA A 634 -17.95 20.45 -8.33
C ALA A 634 -16.52 21.01 -8.42
N TYR A 635 -15.79 21.01 -7.29
CA TYR A 635 -14.39 21.42 -7.26
C TYR A 635 -13.51 20.51 -8.14
N ASN A 636 -13.66 19.20 -7.99
CA ASN A 636 -12.88 18.21 -8.74
C ASN A 636 -13.19 18.26 -10.24
N ALA A 637 -14.45 18.42 -10.62
CA ALA A 637 -14.86 18.56 -12.01
C ALA A 637 -14.21 19.79 -12.66
N ALA A 638 -14.18 20.93 -11.95
CA ALA A 638 -13.53 22.15 -12.44
C ALA A 638 -12.01 21.94 -12.67
N LEU A 639 -11.33 21.22 -11.78
CA LEU A 639 -9.92 20.89 -11.96
C LEU A 639 -9.69 19.92 -13.12
N MET A 640 -10.49 18.84 -13.23
CA MET A 640 -10.35 17.85 -14.29
C MET A 640 -10.65 18.45 -15.68
N ASP A 641 -11.69 19.29 -15.78
CA ASP A 641 -12.00 20.03 -17.00
C ASP A 641 -10.79 20.89 -17.44
N TYR A 642 -10.21 21.62 -16.49
CA TYR A 642 -9.07 22.47 -16.79
C TYR A 642 -7.79 21.68 -17.12
N MET A 643 -7.57 20.51 -16.49
CA MET A 643 -6.45 19.62 -16.82
C MET A 643 -6.45 19.17 -18.29
N GLY A 644 -7.62 19.15 -18.96
CA GLY A 644 -7.75 18.88 -20.39
C GLY A 644 -7.28 20.02 -21.31
N LYS A 645 -6.90 21.18 -20.76
CA LYS A 645 -6.45 22.36 -21.51
C LYS A 645 -4.93 22.50 -21.52
N VAL A 646 -4.38 23.30 -20.59
CA VAL A 646 -2.94 23.59 -20.47
C VAL A 646 -2.48 23.28 -19.05
N THR A 647 -1.33 22.61 -18.93
CA THR A 647 -0.88 22.04 -17.65
C THR A 647 0.28 22.81 -17.01
N SER A 648 1.28 23.24 -17.80
CA SER A 648 2.45 23.96 -17.33
C SER A 648 2.97 24.91 -18.40
N VAL A 649 2.69 26.21 -18.25
CA VAL A 649 3.02 27.30 -19.17
C VAL A 649 3.29 28.57 -18.37
N ASP A 650 3.93 29.57 -18.98
CA ASP A 650 4.25 30.85 -18.33
C ASP A 650 2.99 31.68 -17.99
N THR A 651 1.97 31.62 -18.85
CA THR A 651 0.66 32.30 -18.68
C THR A 651 -0.48 31.45 -19.23
N CYS A 652 -1.69 31.61 -18.69
CA CYS A 652 -2.90 30.92 -19.16
C CYS A 652 -4.16 31.79 -19.15
N ASP A 653 -5.26 31.26 -19.67
CA ASP A 653 -6.56 31.91 -19.82
C ASP A 653 -7.27 32.27 -18.48
N LEU A 654 -6.74 31.83 -17.33
CA LEU A 654 -7.32 32.09 -16.01
C LEU A 654 -6.69 33.28 -15.27
N GLU A 655 -5.53 33.79 -15.69
CA GLU A 655 -4.77 34.76 -14.90
C GLU A 655 -5.56 36.02 -14.56
N VAL A 656 -6.20 36.60 -15.58
CA VAL A 656 -6.96 37.85 -15.44
C VAL A 656 -8.15 37.64 -14.50
N GLU A 657 -8.98 36.63 -14.78
CA GLU A 657 -10.19 36.34 -14.00
C GLU A 657 -9.88 36.06 -12.53
N VAL A 658 -8.85 35.27 -12.25
CA VAL A 658 -8.45 34.97 -10.86
C VAL A 658 -7.88 36.21 -10.18
N CYS A 659 -7.06 37.01 -10.86
CA CYS A 659 -6.56 38.26 -10.28
C CYS A 659 -7.69 39.25 -9.98
N GLU A 660 -8.63 39.43 -10.91
CA GLU A 660 -9.81 40.29 -10.71
C GLU A 660 -10.68 39.80 -9.55
N THR A 661 -10.85 38.48 -9.43
CA THR A 661 -11.58 37.87 -8.31
C THR A 661 -10.92 38.19 -6.96
N LEU A 662 -9.59 38.08 -6.87
CA LEU A 662 -8.87 38.41 -5.64
C LEU A 662 -8.91 39.91 -5.32
N VAL A 663 -8.74 40.77 -6.33
CA VAL A 663 -8.84 42.24 -6.20
C VAL A 663 -10.25 42.68 -5.76
N LYS A 664 -11.28 42.00 -6.26
CA LYS A 664 -12.68 42.25 -5.88
C LYS A 664 -12.94 41.99 -4.40
N HIS A 665 -12.39 40.91 -3.85
CA HIS A 665 -12.76 40.43 -2.52
C HIS A 665 -11.80 40.84 -1.42
N ILE A 666 -10.49 40.93 -1.69
CA ILE A 666 -9.47 41.14 -0.67
C ILE A 666 -9.12 42.64 -0.56
N PRO A 667 -9.38 43.31 0.57
CA PRO A 667 -9.22 44.76 0.69
C PRO A 667 -7.82 45.30 0.34
N SER A 668 -6.75 44.58 0.69
CA SER A 668 -5.37 44.99 0.41
C SER A 668 -4.93 44.72 -1.04
N ALA A 669 -5.72 43.99 -1.83
CA ALA A 669 -5.29 43.50 -3.14
C ALA A 669 -5.53 44.55 -4.24
N GLU A 670 -4.54 45.39 -4.52
CA GLU A 670 -4.52 46.20 -5.76
C GLU A 670 -3.80 45.47 -6.91
N MET A 671 -2.83 44.62 -6.56
CA MET A 671 -2.09 43.74 -7.45
C MET A 671 -1.86 42.38 -6.78
N VAL A 672 -1.70 41.34 -7.59
CA VAL A 672 -1.53 39.95 -7.15
C VAL A 672 -0.26 39.36 -7.75
N ARG A 673 0.46 38.56 -6.98
CA ARG A 673 1.57 37.71 -7.44
C ARG A 673 1.43 36.31 -6.85
N PHE A 674 1.41 35.28 -7.68
CA PHE A 674 1.29 33.89 -7.23
C PHE A 674 2.64 33.26 -6.88
N CYS A 675 2.62 32.36 -5.89
CA CYS A 675 3.74 31.54 -5.41
C CYS A 675 3.25 30.10 -5.16
N LEU A 676 4.14 29.14 -4.93
CA LEU A 676 3.73 27.76 -4.61
C LEU A 676 3.44 27.53 -3.12
N SER A 677 4.17 28.21 -2.23
CA SER A 677 4.08 27.98 -0.78
C SER A 677 3.96 29.24 0.06
N GLY A 678 3.39 29.11 1.26
CA GLY A 678 3.28 30.22 2.21
C GLY A 678 4.64 30.78 2.67
N THR A 679 5.64 29.92 2.93
CA THR A 679 7.00 30.38 3.27
C THR A 679 7.57 31.27 2.17
N GLU A 680 7.39 30.86 0.91
CA GLU A 680 7.86 31.62 -0.25
C GLU A 680 7.14 32.96 -0.37
N ALA A 681 5.82 32.98 -0.18
CA ALA A 681 5.03 34.21 -0.22
C ALA A 681 5.49 35.21 0.85
N VAL A 682 5.69 34.75 2.10
CA VAL A 682 6.19 35.60 3.20
C VAL A 682 7.58 36.13 2.90
N GLN A 683 8.50 35.28 2.45
CA GLN A 683 9.87 35.70 2.19
C GLN A 683 9.96 36.73 1.05
N ASN A 684 9.12 36.58 0.02
CA ASN A 684 9.04 37.56 -1.06
C ASN A 684 8.31 38.85 -0.63
N ALA A 685 7.33 38.79 0.27
CA ALA A 685 6.72 39.98 0.86
C ALA A 685 7.72 40.79 1.69
N LEU A 686 8.57 40.13 2.49
CA LEU A 686 9.68 40.77 3.20
C LEU A 686 10.68 41.40 2.22
N ARG A 687 10.99 40.72 1.11
CA ARG A 687 11.87 41.26 0.07
C ARG A 687 11.30 42.51 -0.59
N LEU A 688 9.99 42.53 -0.88
CA LEU A 688 9.29 43.71 -1.36
C LEU A 688 9.36 44.86 -0.35
N ALA A 689 9.09 44.58 0.92
CA ALA A 689 9.14 45.60 1.97
C ALA A 689 10.53 46.25 2.10
N ARG A 690 11.60 45.44 2.04
CA ARG A 690 12.99 45.94 2.02
C ARG A 690 13.28 46.77 0.78
N GLY A 691 12.87 46.30 -0.40
CA GLY A 691 13.02 47.04 -1.65
C GLY A 691 12.24 48.36 -1.69
N PHE A 692 11.11 48.42 -1.00
CA PHE A 692 10.27 49.62 -0.91
C PHE A 692 10.82 50.65 0.06
N THR A 693 11.21 50.21 1.26
CA THR A 693 11.64 51.10 2.35
C THR A 693 13.13 51.43 2.32
N GLY A 694 13.95 50.59 1.68
CA GLY A 694 15.41 50.66 1.75
C GLY A 694 16.01 50.13 3.08
N LYS A 695 15.17 49.57 3.96
CA LYS A 695 15.53 49.11 5.31
C LYS A 695 15.71 47.60 5.34
N ASN A 696 16.36 47.05 6.38
CA ASN A 696 16.72 45.62 6.42
C ASN A 696 15.91 44.78 7.43
N ARG A 697 15.75 45.26 8.66
CA ARG A 697 15.15 44.48 9.74
C ARG A 697 13.63 44.41 9.62
N PHE A 698 12.99 43.43 10.23
CA PHE A 698 11.54 43.39 10.36
C PHE A 698 11.12 42.97 11.78
N ILE A 699 9.94 43.40 12.21
CA ILE A 699 9.35 42.98 13.48
C ILE A 699 8.48 41.74 13.21
N ARG A 700 8.60 40.74 14.09
CA ARG A 700 7.68 39.61 14.20
C ARG A 700 7.33 39.37 15.67
N PHE A 701 6.31 38.55 15.90
CA PHE A 701 5.74 38.35 17.23
C PHE A 701 5.92 36.92 17.72
N HIS A 702 6.07 36.77 19.04
CA HIS A 702 6.11 35.44 19.66
C HIS A 702 4.81 34.67 19.36
N GLY A 703 4.88 33.35 19.22
CA GLY A 703 3.71 32.50 18.96
C GLY A 703 3.18 32.52 17.53
N HIS A 704 3.59 33.48 16.69
CA HIS A 704 3.23 33.51 15.28
C HIS A 704 4.12 32.55 14.48
N TYR A 705 3.54 31.91 13.46
CA TYR A 705 4.28 31.02 12.56
C TYR A 705 4.15 31.48 11.10
N HIS A 706 5.27 31.92 10.54
CA HIS A 706 5.36 32.51 9.19
C HIS A 706 6.18 31.65 8.20
N GLY A 707 6.26 30.34 8.45
CA GLY A 707 7.02 29.40 7.62
C GLY A 707 8.41 29.06 8.15
N ASN A 708 9.21 28.40 7.31
CA ASN A 708 10.46 27.75 7.69
C ASN A 708 11.73 28.40 7.10
N ALA A 709 11.66 29.66 6.67
CA ALA A 709 12.85 30.38 6.19
C ALA A 709 13.81 30.72 7.34
N ASP A 710 15.11 30.75 7.05
CA ASP A 710 16.20 30.97 8.01
C ASP A 710 16.06 32.27 8.82
N ASN A 711 15.52 33.32 8.24
CA ASN A 711 15.31 34.60 8.93
C ASN A 711 14.00 34.65 9.74
N ILE A 712 13.16 33.60 9.70
CA ILE A 712 11.80 33.60 10.23
C ILE A 712 11.59 32.59 11.36
N MET A 713 11.98 31.34 11.18
CA MET A 713 11.51 30.22 12.03
C MET A 713 12.12 30.24 13.45
N GLY A 714 11.34 29.95 14.49
CA GLY A 714 11.80 29.74 15.88
C GLY A 714 12.24 30.99 16.65
N TRP A 715 12.93 30.75 17.76
CA TRP A 715 13.52 31.66 18.74
C TRP A 715 12.53 32.31 19.71
N ARG A 716 13.02 32.73 20.88
CA ARG A 716 12.22 33.44 21.89
C ARG A 716 12.53 34.93 21.89
N LYS A 717 11.64 35.71 22.49
CA LYS A 717 11.93 37.12 22.80
C LYS A 717 12.98 37.21 23.90
N LYS A 718 13.80 38.26 23.88
CA LYS A 718 14.64 38.62 25.02
C LYS A 718 13.78 39.06 26.21
N GLN A 719 14.28 38.81 27.42
CA GLN A 719 13.67 39.35 28.63
C GLN A 719 13.81 40.88 28.68
N ASP A 720 15.00 41.39 28.36
CA ASP A 720 15.23 42.82 28.16
C ASP A 720 14.78 43.24 26.75
N LEU A 721 13.72 44.04 26.70
CA LEU A 721 13.13 44.55 25.46
C LEU A 721 13.76 45.86 24.99
N SER A 722 14.84 46.35 25.62
CA SER A 722 15.57 47.54 25.19
C SER A 722 16.16 47.39 23.78
N TYR A 723 16.61 46.18 23.43
CA TYR A 723 17.03 45.78 22.09
C TYR A 723 16.55 44.34 21.79
N PRO A 724 15.29 44.20 21.33
CA PRO A 724 14.56 42.93 21.33
C PRO A 724 14.88 42.08 20.10
N VAL A 725 16.17 41.83 19.84
CA VAL A 725 16.60 40.83 18.87
C VAL A 725 16.28 39.43 19.40
N PRO A 726 15.95 38.46 18.54
CA PRO A 726 15.61 37.11 18.99
C PRO A 726 16.76 36.45 19.75
N GLU A 727 16.43 35.73 20.82
CA GLU A 727 17.38 35.01 21.67
C GLU A 727 17.26 33.51 21.47
N GLN A 728 18.40 32.84 21.31
CA GLN A 728 18.40 31.39 21.13
C GLN A 728 18.05 30.75 22.45
N PHE A 729 17.08 29.86 22.44
CA PHE A 729 16.69 29.13 23.62
C PHE A 729 16.85 27.62 23.39
N LYS A 730 17.64 26.98 24.25
CA LYS A 730 17.80 25.52 24.24
C LYS A 730 16.47 24.88 24.70
N GLY A 731 15.73 24.30 23.76
CA GLY A 731 14.42 23.69 24.00
C GLY A 731 13.25 24.39 23.29
N ASP A 732 13.51 25.31 22.37
CA ASP A 732 12.47 25.80 21.47
C ASP A 732 12.08 24.71 20.44
N LEU A 733 10.80 24.35 20.42
CA LEU A 733 10.23 23.32 19.55
C LEU A 733 10.23 23.71 18.06
N LEU A 734 10.50 24.99 17.77
CA LEU A 734 10.62 25.56 16.43
C LEU A 734 12.08 25.87 16.04
N ASP A 735 13.08 25.54 16.87
CA ASP A 735 14.49 25.72 16.50
C ASP A 735 14.95 24.64 15.51
N THR A 736 16.01 24.92 14.75
CA THR A 736 16.59 23.99 13.80
C THR A 736 18.07 24.27 13.55
N TRP A 737 18.84 23.21 13.35
CA TRP A 737 20.25 23.30 12.95
C TRP A 737 20.39 23.56 11.44
N GLY A 738 21.57 24.03 11.04
CA GLY A 738 21.89 24.30 9.63
C GLY A 738 21.48 25.68 9.12
N ARG A 739 20.93 26.52 9.99
CA ARG A 739 20.59 27.93 9.69
C ARG A 739 21.84 28.77 9.50
N ALA A 740 21.78 29.73 8.57
CA ALA A 740 22.84 30.71 8.41
C ALA A 740 23.08 31.53 9.69
N THR A 741 24.35 31.68 10.07
CA THR A 741 24.76 32.45 11.26
C THR A 741 24.30 33.90 11.16
N GLY A 742 23.75 34.45 12.25
CA GLY A 742 23.28 35.84 12.30
C GLY A 742 21.95 36.10 11.58
N ALA A 743 21.47 35.20 10.72
CA ALA A 743 20.33 35.45 9.82
C ALA A 743 19.07 35.96 10.52
N ILE A 744 18.76 35.49 11.73
CA ILE A 744 17.62 35.97 12.52
C ILE A 744 17.94 37.26 13.26
N ALA A 745 19.04 37.27 14.02
CA ALA A 745 19.42 38.37 14.90
C ALA A 745 19.77 39.65 14.13
N ASP A 746 20.25 39.53 12.89
CA ASP A 746 20.61 40.65 12.02
C ASP A 746 19.42 41.17 11.21
N GLN A 747 18.38 40.36 11.05
CA GLN A 747 17.27 40.65 10.15
C GLN A 747 15.93 40.85 10.86
N SER A 748 15.78 40.49 12.13
CA SER A 748 14.48 40.60 12.80
C SER A 748 14.56 41.06 14.25
N PHE A 749 13.46 41.64 14.71
CA PHE A 749 13.10 41.85 16.11
C PHE A 749 11.97 40.89 16.49
N MET A 750 11.97 40.42 17.74
CA MET A 750 10.93 39.56 18.29
C MET A 750 10.24 40.23 19.47
N LEU A 751 8.96 40.53 19.32
CA LEU A 751 8.16 41.24 20.32
C LEU A 751 7.05 40.35 20.90
N PRO A 752 6.56 40.64 22.13
CA PRO A 752 5.29 40.09 22.61
C PRO A 752 4.13 40.53 21.72
N TRP A 753 3.21 39.61 21.42
CA TRP A 753 1.97 39.95 20.72
C TRP A 753 0.99 40.64 21.69
N ASN A 754 0.18 41.57 21.21
CA ASN A 754 -0.84 42.35 21.91
C ASN A 754 -0.30 43.36 22.93
N ASP A 755 0.97 43.74 22.81
CA ASP A 755 1.63 44.77 23.60
C ASP A 755 1.98 45.97 22.68
N ILE A 756 1.08 46.95 22.64
CA ILE A 756 1.22 48.09 21.72
C ILE A 756 2.29 49.06 22.20
N GLU A 757 2.50 49.14 23.51
CA GLU A 757 3.51 49.97 24.14
C GLU A 757 4.92 49.51 23.72
N VAL A 758 5.19 48.21 23.77
CA VAL A 758 6.46 47.63 23.31
C VAL A 758 6.66 47.79 21.81
N LEU A 759 5.60 47.58 21.01
CA LEU A 759 5.67 47.81 19.55
C LEU A 759 6.00 49.27 19.24
N THR A 760 5.33 50.21 19.91
CA THR A 760 5.55 51.65 19.76
C THR A 760 6.99 52.00 20.11
N ALA A 761 7.45 51.63 21.32
CA ALA A 761 8.80 51.95 21.78
C ALA A 761 9.89 51.39 20.85
N THR A 762 9.70 50.17 20.33
CA THR A 762 10.64 49.54 19.39
C THR A 762 10.68 50.28 18.05
N ILE A 763 9.51 50.60 17.49
CA ILE A 763 9.44 51.34 16.22
C ILE A 763 10.05 52.74 16.40
N GLU A 764 9.68 53.50 17.42
CA GLU A 764 10.22 54.84 17.62
C GLU A 764 11.74 54.85 17.73
N ARG A 765 12.31 53.84 18.39
CA ARG A 765 13.75 53.71 18.58
C ARG A 765 14.51 53.21 17.34
N TYR A 766 13.94 52.29 16.56
CA TYR A 766 14.65 51.58 15.49
C TYR A 766 14.00 51.73 14.11
N HIS A 767 13.09 52.69 13.91
CA HIS A 767 12.31 52.83 12.66
C HIS A 767 13.17 52.93 11.39
N ASP A 768 14.38 53.51 11.48
CA ASP A 768 15.30 53.63 10.35
C ASP A 768 15.86 52.28 9.89
N GLU A 769 15.79 51.24 10.73
CA GLU A 769 16.23 49.88 10.40
C GLU A 769 15.08 48.96 9.97
N ILE A 770 13.84 49.29 10.32
CA ILE A 770 12.68 48.39 10.21
C ILE A 770 11.96 48.58 8.86
N ALA A 771 12.06 47.58 7.99
CA ALA A 771 11.34 47.51 6.72
C ALA A 771 9.88 47.08 6.87
N ALA A 772 9.59 46.18 7.80
CA ALA A 772 8.26 45.59 7.92
C ALA A 772 7.87 45.25 9.36
N VAL A 773 6.56 45.23 9.61
CA VAL A 773 5.94 44.55 10.74
C VAL A 773 5.13 43.38 10.16
N LEU A 774 5.51 42.15 10.50
CA LEU A 774 4.89 40.92 10.03
C LEU A 774 4.09 40.26 11.17
N MET A 775 2.80 39.98 10.93
CA MET A 775 1.93 39.34 11.92
C MET A 775 0.81 38.52 11.29
N GLU A 776 0.36 37.49 11.99
CA GLU A 776 -0.98 36.92 11.82
C GLU A 776 -2.00 37.90 12.41
N PRO A 777 -3.04 38.33 11.67
CA PRO A 777 -4.02 39.28 12.19
C PRO A 777 -4.90 38.68 13.30
N ILE A 778 -5.07 37.36 13.29
CA ILE A 778 -5.56 36.56 14.43
C ILE A 778 -4.52 35.45 14.61
N CYS A 779 -3.91 35.34 15.78
CA CYS A 779 -2.83 34.39 16.02
C CYS A 779 -3.40 32.99 16.29
N ILE A 780 -3.75 32.29 15.20
CA ILE A 780 -4.22 30.91 15.27
C ILE A 780 -3.07 30.00 15.68
N ASN A 781 -1.85 30.26 15.20
CA ASN A 781 -0.73 29.39 15.53
C ASN A 781 -0.37 29.42 17.02
N GLY A 782 -0.48 30.59 17.66
CA GLY A 782 -0.17 30.82 19.07
C GLY A 782 -1.32 30.61 20.05
N GLY A 783 -2.42 29.97 19.62
CA GLY A 783 -3.49 29.55 20.54
C GLY A 783 -4.89 30.04 20.20
N GLY A 784 -5.12 30.64 19.04
CA GLY A 784 -6.43 31.21 18.68
C GLY A 784 -6.69 32.54 19.38
N ILE A 785 -5.68 33.42 19.40
CA ILE A 785 -5.69 34.69 20.12
C ILE A 785 -6.11 35.83 19.19
N PHE A 786 -7.15 36.55 19.56
CA PHE A 786 -7.62 37.75 18.86
C PHE A 786 -6.73 38.96 19.16
N PRO A 787 -6.64 39.95 18.25
CA PRO A 787 -6.01 41.21 18.55
C PRO A 787 -6.77 41.92 19.68
N ARG A 788 -6.04 42.59 20.58
CA ARG A 788 -6.67 43.51 21.53
C ARG A 788 -7.29 44.67 20.76
N GLU A 789 -8.36 45.21 21.33
CA GLU A 789 -9.07 46.36 20.77
C GLU A 789 -8.11 47.51 20.45
N GLY A 790 -8.18 48.03 19.22
CA GLY A 790 -7.34 49.13 18.74
C GLY A 790 -5.88 48.78 18.45
N TYR A 791 -5.43 47.53 18.67
CA TYR A 791 -4.03 47.18 18.43
C TYR A 791 -3.66 47.29 16.95
N LEU A 792 -4.46 46.67 16.07
CA LEU A 792 -4.12 46.58 14.63
C LEU A 792 -4.17 47.97 13.97
N GLU A 793 -5.11 48.81 14.37
CA GLU A 793 -5.25 50.20 13.95
C GLU A 793 -4.03 51.02 14.35
N LYS A 794 -3.59 50.89 15.62
CA LYS A 794 -2.38 51.58 16.10
C LYS A 794 -1.12 51.05 15.42
N ALA A 795 -1.00 49.74 15.23
CA ALA A 795 0.13 49.13 14.51
C ALA A 795 0.22 49.63 13.06
N LYS A 796 -0.93 49.73 12.36
CA LYS A 796 -1.02 50.33 11.02
C LYS A 796 -0.59 51.80 11.03
N ALA A 797 -1.13 52.60 11.94
CA ALA A 797 -0.79 54.02 12.05
C ALA A 797 0.71 54.25 12.32
N LEU A 798 1.33 53.41 13.16
CA LEU A 798 2.78 53.43 13.39
C LEU A 798 3.55 53.10 12.11
N CYS A 799 3.11 52.07 11.38
CA CYS A 799 3.75 51.67 10.13
C CYS A 799 3.69 52.79 9.07
N GLU A 800 2.55 53.44 8.93
CA GLU A 800 2.36 54.57 8.02
C GLU A 800 3.22 55.78 8.42
N LYS A 801 3.24 56.13 9.71
CA LYS A 801 4.03 57.27 10.25
C LYS A 801 5.52 57.12 9.96
N TYR A 802 6.07 55.91 10.09
CA TYR A 802 7.52 55.66 10.05
C TYR A 802 8.01 55.04 8.74
N ASN A 803 7.18 54.99 7.69
CA ASN A 803 7.49 54.32 6.42
C ASN A 803 7.96 52.87 6.62
N ILE A 804 7.07 52.06 7.19
CA ILE A 804 7.26 50.64 7.47
C ILE A 804 6.10 49.87 6.83
N VAL A 805 6.40 48.72 6.21
CA VAL A 805 5.37 47.90 5.56
C VAL A 805 4.72 46.96 6.59
N LEU A 806 3.51 47.27 7.02
CA LEU A 806 2.61 46.29 7.65
C LEU A 806 2.27 45.14 6.69
N ILE A 807 2.59 43.91 7.10
CA ILE A 807 2.29 42.66 6.37
C ILE A 807 1.39 41.79 7.22
N PHE A 808 0.21 41.42 6.71
CA PHE A 808 -0.59 40.35 7.33
C PHE A 808 -0.28 39.00 6.69
N ASP A 809 0.14 38.06 7.53
CA ASP A 809 0.18 36.65 7.17
C ASP A 809 -1.21 36.04 7.33
N GLU A 810 -1.91 35.92 6.21
CA GLU A 810 -3.25 35.33 6.13
C GLU A 810 -3.22 33.92 5.52
N ILE A 811 -2.10 33.21 5.63
CA ILE A 811 -2.00 31.83 5.15
C ILE A 811 -3.05 30.94 5.83
N ILE A 812 -3.36 31.14 7.12
CA ILE A 812 -4.49 30.48 7.80
C ILE A 812 -5.76 31.32 7.73
N THR A 813 -5.67 32.60 8.05
CA THR A 813 -6.84 33.45 8.34
C THR A 813 -7.53 34.02 7.11
N GLY A 814 -6.99 33.83 5.91
CA GLY A 814 -7.54 34.38 4.67
C GLY A 814 -8.90 33.77 4.29
N VAL A 815 -8.96 33.06 3.17
CA VAL A 815 -10.23 32.49 2.65
C VAL A 815 -10.98 31.61 3.67
N ARG A 816 -10.29 31.09 4.69
CA ARG A 816 -10.88 30.33 5.80
C ARG A 816 -11.90 31.12 6.63
N LEU A 817 -11.70 32.43 6.80
CA LEU A 817 -12.57 33.28 7.61
C LEU A 817 -13.58 34.08 6.78
N GLY A 818 -13.36 34.17 5.47
CA GLY A 818 -14.19 34.92 4.53
C GLY A 818 -13.42 35.19 3.24
N LEU A 819 -14.12 35.54 2.16
CA LEU A 819 -13.48 35.85 0.86
C LEU A 819 -12.50 37.04 0.96
N GLY A 820 -12.78 38.03 1.81
CA GLY A 820 -11.88 39.15 2.09
C GLY A 820 -10.88 38.94 3.24
N GLY A 821 -10.82 37.74 3.80
CA GLY A 821 -9.91 37.39 4.90
C GLY A 821 -10.20 38.09 6.24
N ALA A 822 -9.28 37.93 7.18
CA ALA A 822 -9.37 38.57 8.50
C ALA A 822 -9.33 40.09 8.42
N GLN A 823 -8.63 40.65 7.43
CA GLN A 823 -8.56 42.11 7.25
C GLN A 823 -9.95 42.74 7.00
N GLN A 824 -10.85 42.05 6.29
CA GLN A 824 -12.24 42.50 6.12
C GLN A 824 -13.01 42.38 7.43
N LEU A 825 -12.86 41.25 8.13
CA LEU A 825 -13.55 40.97 9.40
C LEU A 825 -13.14 41.96 10.51
N LEU A 826 -11.85 42.29 10.58
CA LEU A 826 -11.27 43.15 11.62
C LEU A 826 -11.24 44.63 11.23
N GLY A 827 -11.60 44.97 9.98
CA GLY A 827 -11.67 46.36 9.51
C GLY A 827 -10.32 47.05 9.35
N VAL A 828 -9.20 46.31 9.30
CA VAL A 828 -7.85 46.87 9.14
C VAL A 828 -7.17 46.30 7.90
N THR A 829 -6.90 47.16 6.93
CA THR A 829 -6.20 46.80 5.68
C THR A 829 -4.69 47.02 5.81
N PRO A 830 -3.85 45.97 5.64
CA PRO A 830 -2.39 46.08 5.63
C PRO A 830 -1.85 46.58 4.28
N HIS A 831 -0.55 46.83 4.20
CA HIS A 831 0.09 47.23 2.94
C HIS A 831 0.30 46.05 1.98
N LEU A 832 0.69 44.90 2.54
CA LEU A 832 0.81 43.61 1.85
C LEU A 832 0.11 42.53 2.68
N SER A 833 -0.39 41.50 2.00
CA SER A 833 -0.90 40.29 2.64
C SER A 833 -0.42 39.04 1.90
N THR A 834 -0.25 37.95 2.63
CA THR A 834 0.09 36.64 2.06
C THR A 834 -1.03 35.63 2.27
N PHE A 835 -1.40 34.92 1.21
CA PHE A 835 -2.50 33.95 1.18
C PHE A 835 -2.03 32.57 0.70
N GLY A 836 -2.69 31.51 1.13
CA GLY A 836 -2.37 30.12 0.78
C GLY A 836 -3.42 29.18 1.35
N LYS A 837 -3.09 27.89 1.54
CA LYS A 837 -3.98 26.90 2.18
C LYS A 837 -5.39 26.93 1.57
N ALA A 838 -6.38 27.46 2.30
CA ALA A 838 -7.76 27.59 1.87
C ALA A 838 -7.94 28.37 0.56
N LEU A 839 -6.98 29.22 0.18
CA LEU A 839 -6.95 29.94 -1.10
C LEU A 839 -7.17 29.01 -2.30
N GLY A 840 -6.51 27.85 -2.32
CA GLY A 840 -6.65 26.84 -3.37
C GLY A 840 -7.56 25.68 -2.98
N GLY A 841 -8.49 25.86 -2.04
CA GLY A 841 -9.43 24.84 -1.59
C GLY A 841 -8.82 23.67 -0.79
N GLY A 842 -7.49 23.54 -0.82
CA GLY A 842 -6.68 22.59 -0.06
C GLY A 842 -6.19 21.35 -0.82
N SER A 843 -6.60 21.18 -2.08
CA SER A 843 -6.16 20.05 -2.92
C SER A 843 -4.95 20.38 -3.79
N MET A 844 -4.67 21.66 -4.03
CA MET A 844 -3.60 22.12 -4.92
C MET A 844 -2.65 23.10 -4.20
N PRO A 845 -1.31 22.94 -4.32
CA PRO A 845 -0.34 23.82 -3.68
C PRO A 845 -0.29 25.18 -4.39
N ILE A 846 -0.93 26.21 -3.82
CA ILE A 846 -0.87 27.57 -4.36
C ILE A 846 -0.94 28.60 -3.23
N SER A 847 -0.28 29.73 -3.44
CA SER A 847 -0.25 30.88 -2.53
C SER A 847 -0.16 32.18 -3.33
N ALA A 848 -0.42 33.31 -2.66
CA ALA A 848 -0.37 34.62 -3.28
C ALA A 848 0.21 35.66 -2.34
N ILE A 849 0.88 36.65 -2.92
CA ILE A 849 1.18 37.94 -2.32
C ILE A 849 0.22 38.93 -2.97
N VAL A 850 -0.51 39.67 -2.17
CA VAL A 850 -1.36 40.75 -2.64
C VAL A 850 -0.98 42.02 -1.89
N GLY A 851 -1.24 43.18 -2.48
CA GLY A 851 -0.92 44.42 -1.82
C GLY A 851 -1.07 45.65 -2.68
N ARG A 852 -0.67 46.78 -2.10
CA ARG A 852 -0.63 48.08 -2.76
C ARG A 852 0.22 48.05 -4.02
N ARG A 853 -0.26 48.75 -5.04
CA ARG A 853 0.35 48.83 -6.37
C ARG A 853 1.73 49.46 -6.35
N ASP A 854 1.98 50.45 -5.51
CA ASP A 854 3.27 51.13 -5.42
C ASP A 854 4.40 50.20 -4.91
N ILE A 855 4.09 49.31 -3.96
CA ILE A 855 5.01 48.28 -3.48
C ILE A 855 5.16 47.16 -4.52
N MET A 856 4.04 46.62 -5.02
CA MET A 856 4.05 45.48 -5.96
C MET A 856 4.74 45.82 -7.29
N ASN A 857 4.71 47.08 -7.72
CA ASN A 857 5.40 47.55 -8.92
C ASN A 857 6.94 47.47 -8.86
N LEU A 858 7.52 47.14 -7.71
CA LEU A 858 8.96 46.85 -7.62
C LEU A 858 9.36 45.61 -8.43
N TYR A 859 8.44 44.66 -8.65
CA TYR A 859 8.65 43.54 -9.57
C TYR A 859 8.75 44.00 -11.02
N THR A 860 7.84 44.89 -11.46
CA THR A 860 7.80 45.40 -12.85
C THR A 860 9.02 46.26 -13.19
N ARG A 861 9.61 46.92 -12.18
CA ARG A 861 10.78 47.79 -12.35
C ARG A 861 12.12 47.05 -12.26
N GLY A 862 12.11 45.72 -12.13
CA GLY A 862 13.32 44.90 -11.95
C GLY A 862 14.10 45.18 -10.66
N LYS A 863 13.55 45.98 -9.73
CA LYS A 863 14.18 46.33 -8.46
C LYS A 863 14.14 45.18 -7.46
N VAL A 864 13.10 44.36 -7.55
CA VAL A 864 12.95 43.13 -6.79
C VAL A 864 12.68 41.99 -7.78
N ILE A 865 13.36 40.86 -7.60
CA ILE A 865 13.20 39.67 -8.44
C ILE A 865 12.46 38.59 -7.64
N HIS A 866 11.42 38.04 -8.25
CA HIS A 866 10.75 36.82 -7.81
C HIS A 866 10.68 35.83 -8.98
N ALA A 867 11.63 34.89 -8.98
CA ALA A 867 11.75 33.83 -9.96
C ALA A 867 11.29 32.49 -9.34
N GLY A 868 10.52 31.70 -10.09
CA GLY A 868 10.06 30.37 -9.69
C GLY A 868 9.32 29.68 -10.83
N THR A 869 9.68 28.43 -11.13
CA THR A 869 9.21 27.70 -12.33
C THR A 869 7.70 27.47 -12.36
N PHE A 870 7.07 27.31 -11.20
CA PHE A 870 5.65 26.99 -11.07
C PHE A 870 4.82 28.14 -10.50
N ASN A 871 5.37 29.36 -10.47
CA ASN A 871 4.62 30.52 -10.02
C ASN A 871 3.45 30.78 -10.97
N GLY A 872 2.24 30.90 -10.42
CA GLY A 872 1.04 31.08 -11.22
C GLY A 872 0.64 29.87 -12.07
N TYR A 873 1.10 28.65 -11.72
CA TYR A 873 0.82 27.48 -12.54
C TYR A 873 -0.70 27.26 -12.75
N PRO A 874 -1.13 26.85 -13.97
CA PRO A 874 -2.54 26.95 -14.38
C PRO A 874 -3.53 26.18 -13.50
N LEU A 875 -3.17 24.97 -13.04
CA LEU A 875 -4.05 24.16 -12.20
C LEU A 875 -4.24 24.75 -10.78
N GLY A 876 -3.27 25.52 -10.30
CA GLY A 876 -3.39 26.30 -9.07
C GLY A 876 -4.37 27.46 -9.23
N LEU A 877 -4.38 28.12 -10.39
CA LEU A 877 -5.34 29.18 -10.71
C LEU A 877 -6.76 28.61 -10.84
N ALA A 878 -6.91 27.45 -11.48
CA ALA A 878 -8.19 26.73 -11.56
C ALA A 878 -8.74 26.38 -10.16
N ALA A 879 -7.86 25.96 -9.24
CA ALA A 879 -8.21 25.69 -7.85
C ALA A 879 -8.73 26.94 -7.12
N ILE A 880 -8.09 28.10 -7.32
CA ILE A 880 -8.55 29.36 -6.73
C ILE A 880 -9.92 29.72 -7.29
N LYS A 881 -10.07 29.72 -8.62
CA LYS A 881 -11.33 30.01 -9.29
C LYS A 881 -12.47 29.13 -8.74
N ALA A 882 -12.27 27.81 -8.72
CA ALA A 882 -13.27 26.87 -8.22
C ALA A 882 -13.63 27.12 -6.75
N THR A 883 -12.64 27.40 -5.89
CA THR A 883 -12.86 27.70 -4.47
C THR A 883 -13.72 28.96 -4.30
N PHE A 884 -13.36 30.05 -4.97
CA PHE A 884 -14.11 31.30 -4.89
C PHE A 884 -15.52 31.15 -5.45
N SER A 885 -15.68 30.49 -6.60
CA SER A 885 -17.00 30.22 -7.19
C SER A 885 -17.91 29.42 -6.26
N LEU A 886 -17.39 28.39 -5.59
CA LEU A 886 -18.17 27.60 -4.63
C LEU A 886 -18.66 28.44 -3.45
N ILE A 887 -17.81 29.31 -2.92
CA ILE A 887 -18.17 30.17 -1.79
C ILE A 887 -19.16 31.26 -2.22
N GLU A 888 -18.96 31.88 -3.39
CA GLU A 888 -19.88 32.88 -3.94
C GLU A 888 -21.27 32.30 -4.22
N GLN A 889 -21.34 31.04 -4.66
CA GLN A 889 -22.60 30.31 -4.90
C GLN A 889 -23.29 29.85 -3.61
N ASP A 890 -22.55 29.81 -2.51
CA ASP A 890 -23.05 29.36 -1.20
C ASP A 890 -22.64 30.34 -0.07
N PRO A 891 -23.23 31.55 -0.04
CA PRO A 891 -22.85 32.57 0.93
C PRO A 891 -23.03 32.13 2.39
N GLY A 892 -23.92 31.17 2.66
CA GLY A 892 -24.18 30.64 4.00
C GLY A 892 -23.20 29.55 4.46
N CYS A 893 -22.17 29.23 3.67
CA CYS A 893 -21.22 28.17 4.02
C CYS A 893 -20.48 28.44 5.34
N TYR A 894 -20.11 29.70 5.60
CA TYR A 894 -19.38 30.09 6.81
C TYR A 894 -20.25 29.95 8.06
N GLU A 895 -21.49 30.42 8.03
CA GLU A 895 -22.46 30.25 9.13
C GLU A 895 -22.74 28.77 9.41
N ARG A 896 -22.89 27.93 8.37
CA ARG A 896 -23.11 26.49 8.58
C ARG A 896 -21.88 25.81 9.18
N MET A 897 -20.69 26.05 8.63
CA MET A 897 -19.44 25.55 9.22
C MET A 897 -19.30 26.00 10.68
N ALA A 898 -19.60 27.26 10.97
CA ALA A 898 -19.58 27.81 12.32
C ALA A 898 -20.61 27.15 13.25
N GLY A 899 -21.79 26.84 12.74
CA GLY A 899 -22.84 26.13 13.47
C GLY A 899 -22.40 24.73 13.92
N PHE A 900 -21.86 23.93 12.99
CA PHE A 900 -21.40 22.57 13.30
C PHE A 900 -20.18 22.56 14.23
N THR A 901 -19.20 23.42 13.98
CA THR A 901 -18.01 23.51 14.85
C THR A 901 -18.34 24.04 16.24
N ARG A 902 -19.32 24.94 16.39
CA ARG A 902 -19.80 25.36 17.71
C ARG A 902 -20.45 24.21 18.47
N GLN A 903 -21.24 23.36 17.79
CA GLN A 903 -21.78 22.15 18.40
C GLN A 903 -20.66 21.20 18.83
N ILE A 904 -19.71 20.88 17.94
CA ILE A 904 -18.54 20.04 18.24
C ILE A 904 -17.76 20.60 19.44
N SER A 905 -17.51 21.91 19.46
CA SER A 905 -16.82 22.59 20.57
C SER A 905 -17.57 22.42 21.89
N ASN A 906 -18.88 22.63 21.91
CA ASN A 906 -19.70 22.49 23.10
C ASN A 906 -19.72 21.04 23.60
N ILE A 907 -19.83 20.08 22.70
CA ILE A 907 -19.77 18.64 23.02
C ILE A 907 -18.39 18.29 23.58
N PHE A 908 -17.32 18.80 23.00
CA PHE A 908 -15.96 18.53 23.44
C PHE A 908 -15.70 19.04 24.86
N VAL A 909 -16.16 20.26 25.17
CA VAL A 909 -16.10 20.83 26.53
C VAL A 909 -16.90 19.98 27.51
N LYS A 910 -18.14 19.61 27.19
CA LYS A 910 -18.97 18.74 28.04
C LYS A 910 -18.33 17.35 28.27
N ALA A 911 -17.72 16.77 27.24
CA ALA A 911 -17.01 15.51 27.37
C ALA A 911 -15.81 15.64 28.31
N ALA A 912 -15.08 16.75 28.26
CA ALA A 912 -14.00 17.04 29.22
C ALA A 912 -14.52 17.22 30.65
N GLU A 913 -15.60 17.99 30.84
CA GLU A 913 -16.25 18.22 32.13
C GLU A 913 -16.72 16.90 32.77
N SER A 914 -17.26 15.97 31.97
CA SER A 914 -17.73 14.66 32.45
C SER A 914 -16.64 13.78 33.08
N VAL A 915 -15.37 14.09 32.82
CA VAL A 915 -14.19 13.40 33.36
C VAL A 915 -13.30 14.34 34.20
N GLU A 916 -13.86 15.47 34.61
CA GLU A 916 -13.20 16.50 35.44
C GLU A 916 -11.89 17.03 34.84
N LEU A 917 -11.78 17.04 33.50
CA LEU A 917 -10.66 17.66 32.79
C LEU A 917 -11.01 19.09 32.38
N PRO A 918 -10.19 20.08 32.75
CA PRO A 918 -10.39 21.45 32.28
C PRO A 918 -10.07 21.51 30.78
N LEU A 919 -10.95 22.12 29.98
CA LEU A 919 -10.76 22.31 28.55
C LEU A 919 -11.42 23.61 28.09
N VAL A 920 -10.65 24.46 27.42
CA VAL A 920 -11.16 25.63 26.69
C VAL A 920 -10.97 25.41 25.20
N VAL A 921 -11.96 25.82 24.40
CA VAL A 921 -11.86 25.90 22.94
C VAL A 921 -12.06 27.36 22.53
N GLN A 922 -11.12 27.93 21.79
CA GLN A 922 -11.14 29.35 21.39
C GLN A 922 -10.65 29.55 19.95
N GLY A 923 -10.78 30.76 19.44
CA GLY A 923 -10.44 31.13 18.07
C GLY A 923 -11.68 31.40 17.22
N MET A 924 -11.55 31.28 15.91
CA MET A 924 -12.65 31.48 14.98
C MET A 924 -13.38 30.17 14.70
N PRO A 925 -14.70 30.15 14.49
CA PRO A 925 -15.43 28.90 14.29
C PRO A 925 -14.89 28.00 13.18
N THR A 926 -14.30 28.55 12.11
CA THR A 926 -13.69 27.77 11.02
C THR A 926 -12.24 27.34 11.30
N ALA A 927 -11.61 27.84 12.36
CA ALA A 927 -10.26 27.51 12.81
C ALA A 927 -10.13 27.71 14.34
N LEU A 928 -10.49 26.68 15.09
CA LEU A 928 -10.48 26.66 16.55
C LEU A 928 -9.20 26.01 17.08
N VAL A 929 -8.85 26.33 18.32
CA VAL A 929 -7.75 25.73 19.09
C VAL A 929 -8.29 25.34 20.46
N TYR A 930 -7.98 24.14 20.92
CA TYR A 930 -8.33 23.68 22.25
C TYR A 930 -7.10 23.65 23.15
N HIS A 931 -7.33 23.88 24.45
CA HIS A 931 -6.30 23.91 25.49
C HIS A 931 -6.85 23.27 26.76
N SER A 932 -6.15 22.28 27.32
CA SER A 932 -6.57 21.57 28.53
C SER A 932 -6.36 22.38 29.83
N GLN A 933 -7.04 23.53 29.95
CA GLN A 933 -6.97 24.46 31.08
C GLN A 933 -8.30 25.20 31.28
N ASN A 934 -8.46 25.88 32.42
CA ASN A 934 -9.70 26.52 32.84
C ASN A 934 -9.95 27.91 32.22
N SER A 935 -8.94 28.52 31.62
CA SER A 935 -9.02 29.90 31.15
C SER A 935 -8.49 30.03 29.72
N PRO A 936 -9.06 30.92 28.89
CA PRO A 936 -8.52 31.20 27.56
C PRO A 936 -7.06 31.62 27.60
N VAL A 937 -6.31 31.23 26.58
CA VAL A 937 -4.95 31.71 26.33
C VAL A 937 -5.05 33.15 25.82
N ASP A 938 -4.45 34.09 26.54
CA ASP A 938 -4.43 35.53 26.23
C ASP A 938 -3.05 36.04 25.80
N ARG A 939 -2.03 35.16 25.86
CA ARG A 939 -0.63 35.44 25.55
C ARG A 939 -0.08 34.45 24.54
N SER A 940 0.60 34.99 23.53
CA SER A 940 1.21 34.22 22.45
C SER A 940 2.44 33.39 22.87
N GLU A 941 2.90 33.61 24.09
CA GLU A 941 3.91 32.85 24.82
C GLU A 941 3.53 31.38 25.03
N GLY A 942 2.27 31.06 24.76
CA GLY A 942 1.69 29.74 24.91
C GLY A 942 1.27 29.50 26.35
N TYR A 943 1.12 28.22 26.65
CA TYR A 943 0.63 27.71 27.92
C TYR A 943 1.67 26.75 28.53
N SER A 944 1.45 26.37 29.79
CA SER A 944 2.38 25.51 30.53
C SER A 944 2.67 24.21 29.79
N ASP A 945 3.86 23.65 29.99
CA ASP A 945 4.23 22.38 29.35
C ASP A 945 3.29 21.25 29.78
N LYS A 946 2.75 21.29 31.02
CA LYS A 946 1.70 20.39 31.47
C LYS A 946 0.47 20.42 30.56
N VAL A 947 -0.03 21.60 30.21
CA VAL A 947 -1.18 21.76 29.32
C VAL A 947 -0.85 21.25 27.91
N LYS A 948 0.35 21.52 27.39
CA LYS A 948 0.79 20.94 26.08
C LYS A 948 0.80 19.41 26.09
N PHE A 949 1.31 18.79 27.15
CA PHE A 949 1.32 17.33 27.27
C PHE A 949 -0.09 16.74 27.37
N CYS A 950 -0.98 17.36 28.14
CA CYS A 950 -2.38 16.96 28.22
C CYS A 950 -3.09 17.07 26.86
N ASP A 951 -2.90 18.17 26.12
CA ASP A 951 -3.45 18.33 24.77
C ASP A 951 -2.95 17.25 23.79
N ILE A 952 -1.67 16.89 23.89
CA ILE A 952 -1.05 15.80 23.11
C ILE A 952 -1.74 14.47 23.45
N ILE A 953 -1.92 14.17 24.72
CA ILE A 953 -2.60 12.93 25.15
C ILE A 953 -4.03 12.88 24.60
N ILE A 954 -4.80 13.96 24.76
CA ILE A 954 -6.17 14.05 24.25
C ILE A 954 -6.19 13.74 22.75
N ARG A 955 -5.36 14.41 21.95
CA ARG A 955 -5.26 14.17 20.51
C ARG A 955 -4.91 12.73 20.18
N GLU A 956 -3.84 12.19 20.76
CA GLU A 956 -3.33 10.86 20.40
C GLU A 956 -4.32 9.75 20.79
N ILE A 957 -5.09 9.95 21.86
CA ILE A 957 -6.18 9.04 22.23
C ILE A 957 -7.36 9.18 21.27
N SER A 958 -7.82 10.40 20.96
CA SER A 958 -8.93 10.65 20.04
C SER A 958 -8.74 10.03 18.65
N LYS A 959 -7.50 9.95 18.14
CA LYS A 959 -7.18 9.25 16.89
C LYS A 959 -7.63 7.77 16.89
N ARG A 960 -7.55 7.11 18.05
CA ARG A 960 -7.94 5.69 18.20
C ARG A 960 -9.44 5.48 18.24
N TYR A 961 -10.19 6.57 18.36
CA TYR A 961 -11.64 6.62 18.31
C TYR A 961 -12.14 7.22 16.99
N GLY A 962 -11.27 7.37 15.98
CA GLY A 962 -11.69 7.91 14.69
C GLY A 962 -11.77 9.43 14.61
N ILE A 963 -11.21 10.18 15.56
CA ILE A 963 -11.25 11.65 15.56
C ILE A 963 -9.83 12.20 15.30
N GLN A 964 -9.65 12.89 14.17
CA GLN A 964 -8.36 13.44 13.76
C GLN A 964 -8.28 14.92 14.08
N PHE A 965 -7.57 15.31 15.15
CA PHE A 965 -7.19 16.70 15.40
C PHE A 965 -5.83 17.05 14.80
N SER A 966 -5.56 18.35 14.64
CA SER A 966 -4.22 18.81 14.29
C SER A 966 -3.20 18.44 15.37
N PRO A 967 -1.94 18.12 14.99
CA PRO A 967 -0.85 17.94 15.94
C PRO A 967 -0.55 19.14 16.85
N LEU A 968 -1.13 20.30 16.58
CA LEU A 968 -0.99 21.53 17.36
C LEU A 968 -2.32 21.95 18.03
N SER A 969 -3.16 20.97 18.39
CA SER A 969 -4.42 21.15 19.15
C SER A 969 -5.48 22.00 18.44
N ARG A 970 -5.55 21.89 17.11
CA ARG A 970 -6.46 22.72 16.28
C ARG A 970 -7.56 21.88 15.64
N ILE A 971 -8.71 22.52 15.48
CA ILE A 971 -9.93 21.99 14.88
C ILE A 971 -10.29 22.88 13.69
N TYR A 972 -10.38 22.28 12.51
CA TYR A 972 -10.71 22.98 11.28
C TYR A 972 -12.03 22.47 10.68
N ALA A 973 -12.90 23.41 10.30
CA ALA A 973 -14.10 23.10 9.54
C ALA A 973 -13.81 22.97 8.04
N ASN A 974 -14.66 22.24 7.32
CA ASN A 974 -14.69 22.26 5.85
C ASN A 974 -16.13 22.44 5.36
N MET A 975 -16.30 22.89 4.11
CA MET A 975 -17.61 23.26 3.54
C MET A 975 -18.63 22.13 3.51
N LEU A 976 -18.18 20.87 3.43
CA LEU A 976 -19.04 19.69 3.31
C LEU A 976 -19.41 19.07 4.65
N MET A 977 -19.14 19.78 5.75
CA MET A 977 -19.50 19.33 7.08
C MET A 977 -21.02 19.26 7.28
N SER A 978 -21.50 18.25 7.99
CA SER A 978 -22.92 17.98 8.21
C SER A 978 -23.26 17.68 9.67
N GLN A 979 -24.55 17.51 9.97
CA GLN A 979 -24.99 17.11 11.31
C GLN A 979 -24.49 15.71 11.69
N ASP A 980 -24.35 14.80 10.71
CA ASP A 980 -23.79 13.47 10.93
C ASP A 980 -22.33 13.53 11.42
N ASP A 981 -21.60 14.59 11.06
CA ASP A 981 -20.24 14.85 11.57
C ASP A 981 -20.26 15.21 13.06
N VAL A 982 -21.23 16.00 13.49
CA VAL A 982 -21.44 16.33 14.90
C VAL A 982 -21.82 15.09 15.70
N GLN A 983 -22.74 14.28 15.19
CA GLN A 983 -23.16 13.03 15.83
C GLN A 983 -22.00 12.04 15.94
N PHE A 984 -21.24 11.84 14.87
CA PHE A 984 -20.07 10.96 14.87
C PHE A 984 -19.06 11.38 15.95
N PHE A 985 -18.83 12.69 16.08
CA PHE A 985 -17.96 13.24 17.11
C PHE A 985 -18.50 12.94 18.51
N GLU A 986 -19.79 13.23 18.76
CA GLU A 986 -20.45 13.02 20.06
C GLU A 986 -20.39 11.56 20.53
N GLU A 987 -20.69 10.62 19.64
CA GLU A 987 -20.67 9.18 19.92
C GLU A 987 -19.30 8.64 20.35
N ARG A 988 -18.21 9.37 20.08
CA ARG A 988 -16.83 8.87 20.24
C ARG A 988 -15.99 9.68 21.23
N ILE A 989 -16.26 10.98 21.36
CA ILE A 989 -15.40 11.87 22.13
C ILE A 989 -15.47 11.62 23.64
N TYR A 990 -16.63 11.23 24.19
CA TYR A 990 -16.76 10.92 25.63
C TYR A 990 -15.86 9.75 26.04
N ASP A 991 -15.87 8.66 25.26
CA ASP A 991 -14.99 7.51 25.49
C ASP A 991 -13.51 7.89 25.33
N ALA A 992 -13.19 8.71 24.32
CA ALA A 992 -11.83 9.21 24.12
C ALA A 992 -11.35 10.04 25.32
N MET A 993 -12.19 10.93 25.85
CA MET A 993 -11.89 11.77 27.00
C MET A 993 -11.73 10.97 28.30
N ALA A 994 -12.60 9.99 28.53
CA ALA A 994 -12.48 9.08 29.69
C ALA A 994 -11.15 8.31 29.69
N ASN A 995 -10.67 7.91 28.51
CA ASN A 995 -9.37 7.24 28.40
C ASN A 995 -8.20 8.22 28.43
N ALA A 996 -8.33 9.41 27.86
CA ALA A 996 -7.33 10.47 27.98
C ALA A 996 -7.12 10.85 29.46
N ARG A 997 -8.19 10.98 30.24
CA ARG A 997 -8.14 11.24 31.69
C ARG A 997 -7.30 10.21 32.43
N LYS A 998 -7.57 8.92 32.22
CA LYS A 998 -6.80 7.83 32.86
C LYS A 998 -5.31 7.94 32.56
N ILE A 999 -4.94 8.24 31.31
CA ILE A 999 -3.52 8.40 30.92
C ILE A 999 -2.91 9.66 31.54
N ILE A 1000 -3.65 10.78 31.58
CA ILE A 1000 -3.22 12.02 32.23
C ILE A 1000 -2.96 11.77 33.73
N ASP A 1001 -3.87 11.11 34.44
CA ASP A 1001 -3.71 10.79 35.88
C ASP A 1001 -2.51 9.89 36.13
N ILE A 1002 -2.27 8.89 35.27
CA ILE A 1002 -1.08 8.02 35.37
C ILE A 1002 0.19 8.82 35.11
N THR A 1003 0.16 9.72 34.12
CA THR A 1003 1.32 10.52 33.70
C THR A 1003 1.71 11.55 34.76
N PHE A 1004 0.72 12.14 35.43
CA PHE A 1004 0.91 13.24 36.38
C PHE A 1004 0.59 12.88 37.84
N LYS A 1005 0.54 11.57 38.21
CA LYS A 1005 0.21 11.00 39.54
C LYS A 1005 0.02 12.06 40.63
N GLU A 1006 -1.21 12.20 41.13
CA GLU A 1006 -1.54 13.11 42.25
C GLU A 1006 -0.47 13.07 43.35
N GLY A 1007 0.28 14.17 43.49
CA GLY A 1007 1.17 14.38 44.64
C GLY A 1007 2.68 14.58 44.39
N VAL A 1008 3.10 15.32 43.36
CA VAL A 1008 4.35 16.10 43.45
C VAL A 1008 4.12 17.49 42.86
N ASP A 1009 3.77 18.44 43.72
CA ASP A 1009 3.91 19.87 43.45
C ASP A 1009 5.41 20.24 43.37
N ALA A 1010 5.81 20.84 42.25
CA ALA A 1010 6.79 21.92 42.15
C ALA A 1010 6.75 22.54 40.75
#